data_AF-A0A5E4LRI9-F1
#
_entry.id   AF-A0A5E4LRI9-F1
#
_cell.length_a   1.000
_cell.length_b   1.000
_cell.length_c   1.000
_cell.angle_alpha   90.00
_cell.angle_beta   90.00
_cell.angle_gamma   90.00
#
_symmetry.space_group_name_H-M   'P 1'
#
loop_
_entity.id
_entity.type
_entity.pdbx_description
1 polymer ?
#
loop_
_entity_poly.entity_id
_entity_poly.type
_entity_poly.pdbx_seq_one_letter_code
_entity_poly.pdbx_strand_id
1 'polypeptide(L)'
;MKNFFILLLLISVIYSYSTNAHFVQPSFGYSTDTDLQLTTDFTASLASGEILEGNPNDLQTGDIVCAGARIKITPQTNAKWAVSDFDSTLDFPYCDPGYDPWCPSMTGESLSTNKNIHWLTSSRFNWYVNEFDTAPNDYLLANEPPSSDVTDIYEELSPFSNEPVTYIVWGEDPQNNKEAGAGVYCKGTLSLDAAGTTNTQSPTSTASLTSGTLNTPGDYNLETQLEDVDCFAAVVKHPVNLYDGHADFFYLHFYVTNRPNIPSVTASKTISVEVQEAGGTCSIALAASPPIDVTYSGDYMMVKVPVKNNGDSVNLTGVTSTNGDYTASPFPGQAICATLGFPPAICPPVNGFNNPIASGGTRLTYVLLHDTTPGPSGGTTLVYSAVATSTGCGGTSECSLSVTALNGAIDCDIASPDYDPPAPPSDIPQNLNTRFNVTCTDLDMTPIACSGSNWDWAPAWFGTFTFTSNSYARGYPTASPGADGQIRYTSGIATCTEDIHVLPDITTPVNCSIVPSSAELAPMEWATFTVTCINSIGDTIPCNGSNWYWGDGLAGGFIDKDETHADAYSTSPPGSSGTLSYSSGLANCSSAVSLSTDSPYYLCELVPESVTINQSTSQHFTLSTFLDGAPHPADLVGYTMINGLTGTLSNDTITGVDYTAPPGGTEGDIQVVANFTDAPDPIGGCVDFSHVFVPDVNAPTSCEMVPTNLTMAPLELAAFTVTCENFFGNPVPCIGDNWFWGDGLTGDFVEKDETHANAYSTSPVGSTGKLFYSSMLANCSSNVTIDFHDGYYGCDLTPDSVSLNYSDSQHFNFACTVNGTDPATPDDTDYQLVDGLIGSVNGNLTGVDYDAPDENTSGNLLGVGYFNDAPPPYLGAVDLSHISVSNMSGPCVGPDCNPGDTLDCRILAPYPLVIPTGYHGWYGIRCGVDGTEICPAMNWVITPGTAGYITSGDYLGAWFTINGHPGSIGEIHASFESDPSRGCSRPFEIGTSDCWEFS
;
A
#
# COMPACT_ATOMS: atom_id res chain seq x y z
N MET A 1 1.68 -5.57 62.86
CA MET A 1 1.14 -6.95 62.76
C MET A 1 1.08 -7.35 61.28
N LYS A 2 2.21 -7.64 60.63
CA LYS A 2 2.28 -8.15 59.24
C LYS A 2 3.20 -9.36 59.08
N ASN A 3 4.20 -9.53 59.95
CA ASN A 3 5.23 -10.58 59.84
C ASN A 3 4.81 -11.99 60.34
N PHE A 4 3.51 -12.28 60.47
CA PHE A 4 3.01 -13.58 60.98
C PHE A 4 2.11 -14.33 59.98
N PHE A 5 1.90 -13.77 58.78
CA PHE A 5 1.10 -14.40 57.71
C PHE A 5 1.95 -15.00 56.58
N ILE A 6 3.27 -14.75 56.58
CA ILE A 6 4.20 -15.14 55.49
C ILE A 6 4.69 -16.60 55.64
N LEU A 7 4.57 -17.21 56.83
CA LEU A 7 5.11 -18.55 57.11
C LEU A 7 4.16 -19.72 56.78
N LEU A 8 3.04 -19.47 56.08
CA LEU A 8 1.99 -20.47 55.82
C LEU A 8 1.63 -20.65 54.33
N LEU A 9 2.40 -20.05 53.42
CA LEU A 9 2.12 -20.05 51.97
C LEU A 9 3.33 -20.44 51.10
N LEU A 10 4.38 -21.01 51.70
CA LEU A 10 5.64 -21.39 51.05
C LEU A 10 5.86 -22.92 50.97
N ILE A 11 4.79 -23.68 50.74
CA ILE A 11 4.88 -25.09 50.34
C ILE A 11 3.94 -25.33 49.15
N SER A 12 4.39 -24.90 47.97
CA SER A 12 3.92 -25.45 46.70
C SER A 12 4.40 -26.90 46.60
N VAL A 13 3.60 -27.84 47.13
CA VAL A 13 3.85 -29.27 46.95
C VAL A 13 3.62 -29.59 45.49
N ILE A 14 4.70 -29.90 44.76
CA ILE A 14 4.61 -30.47 43.42
C ILE A 14 4.02 -31.87 43.56
N TYR A 15 2.73 -32.02 43.25
CA TYR A 15 2.08 -33.32 43.15
C TYR A 15 2.37 -33.91 41.78
N SER A 16 3.54 -34.54 41.62
CA SER A 16 3.81 -35.39 40.47
C SER A 16 2.86 -36.60 40.54
N TYR A 17 1.80 -36.58 39.74
CA TYR A 17 0.96 -37.77 39.56
C TYR A 17 1.79 -38.86 38.89
N SER A 18 1.58 -40.10 39.32
CA SER A 18 2.26 -41.25 38.76
C SER A 18 1.28 -42.40 38.54
N THR A 19 1.29 -42.92 37.32
CA THR A 19 0.49 -44.06 36.88
C THR A 19 1.42 -45.23 36.57
N ASN A 20 1.13 -46.42 37.10
CA ASN A 20 1.86 -47.64 36.78
C ASN A 20 1.18 -48.37 35.61
N ALA A 21 1.96 -48.81 34.62
CA ALA A 21 1.48 -49.55 33.45
C ALA A 21 2.17 -50.92 33.35
N HIS A 22 1.43 -52.01 33.57
CA HIS A 22 1.92 -53.39 33.53
C HIS A 22 2.01 -53.96 32.11
N PHE A 23 3.18 -54.44 31.71
CA PHE A 23 3.45 -55.06 30.41
C PHE A 23 3.29 -56.60 30.41
N VAL A 24 2.07 -57.14 30.52
CA VAL A 24 1.81 -58.60 30.54
C VAL A 24 1.04 -59.10 29.29
N GLN A 25 1.63 -60.04 28.55
CA GLN A 25 0.93 -60.82 27.50
C GLN A 25 0.27 -62.07 28.13
N PRO A 26 -1.07 -62.28 28.04
CA PRO A 26 -1.76 -63.27 28.87
C PRO A 26 -1.87 -64.71 28.30
N SER A 27 -1.32 -65.00 27.11
CA SER A 27 -1.65 -66.23 26.35
C SER A 27 -0.47 -67.14 25.99
N PHE A 28 0.77 -66.64 26.02
CA PHE A 28 1.99 -67.42 25.81
C PHE A 28 2.99 -67.06 26.91
N GLY A 29 3.89 -67.99 27.27
CA GLY A 29 4.77 -67.87 28.44
C GLY A 29 5.94 -66.90 28.25
N TYR A 30 5.69 -65.72 27.71
CA TYR A 30 6.66 -64.68 27.39
C TYR A 30 6.12 -63.34 27.93
N SER A 31 6.69 -62.82 29.02
CA SER A 31 6.14 -61.63 29.68
C SER A 31 7.22 -60.75 30.29
N THR A 32 7.33 -59.51 29.82
CA THR A 32 8.19 -58.46 30.40
C THR A 32 7.48 -57.78 31.57
N ASP A 33 7.38 -58.46 32.73
CA ASP A 33 6.70 -57.90 33.91
C ASP A 33 7.46 -56.69 34.46
N THR A 34 6.98 -55.52 34.06
CA THR A 34 7.54 -54.20 34.38
C THR A 34 6.38 -53.23 34.50
N ASP A 35 6.44 -52.35 35.51
CA ASP A 35 5.51 -51.24 35.69
C ASP A 35 6.15 -49.96 35.16
N LEU A 36 5.59 -49.31 34.15
CA LEU A 36 6.07 -47.99 33.75
C LEU A 36 5.39 -46.87 34.55
N GLN A 37 6.19 -46.03 35.19
CA GLN A 37 5.80 -44.82 35.91
C GLN A 37 6.11 -43.58 35.07
N LEU A 38 5.07 -42.85 34.65
CA LEU A 38 5.21 -41.54 34.01
C LEU A 38 4.98 -40.40 35.00
N THR A 39 5.72 -39.32 34.85
CA THR A 39 5.54 -38.04 35.55
C THR A 39 5.76 -36.88 34.58
N THR A 40 4.89 -35.88 34.60
CA THR A 40 5.05 -34.62 33.88
C THR A 40 5.46 -33.50 34.83
N ASP A 41 6.29 -32.58 34.35
CA ASP A 41 6.69 -31.34 35.02
C ASP A 41 6.97 -30.28 33.95
N PHE A 42 7.25 -29.03 34.34
CA PHE A 42 7.66 -27.98 33.41
C PHE A 42 8.50 -26.89 34.05
N THR A 43 9.35 -26.27 33.24
CA THR A 43 10.11 -25.07 33.60
C THR A 43 9.49 -23.86 32.89
N ALA A 44 9.19 -22.82 33.65
CA ALA A 44 8.77 -21.53 33.10
C ALA A 44 9.99 -20.59 33.11
N SER A 45 10.24 -19.93 32.00
CA SER A 45 11.39 -19.04 31.78
C SER A 45 10.93 -17.82 30.98
N LEU A 46 11.75 -16.78 30.84
CA LEU A 46 11.48 -15.68 29.92
C LEU A 46 11.93 -16.06 28.50
N ALA A 47 11.01 -15.96 27.55
CA ALA A 47 11.31 -16.03 26.11
C ALA A 47 11.93 -14.72 25.63
N SER A 48 11.42 -13.59 26.13
CA SER A 48 11.89 -12.24 25.84
C SER A 48 11.43 -11.26 26.93
N GLY A 49 12.20 -10.21 27.18
CA GLY A 49 11.93 -9.20 28.22
C GLY A 49 12.95 -9.23 29.36
N GLU A 50 12.85 -8.26 30.27
CA GLU A 50 13.74 -8.11 31.41
C GLU A 50 13.03 -8.49 32.73
N ILE A 51 13.80 -9.08 33.65
CA ILE A 51 13.40 -9.42 35.02
C ILE A 51 14.16 -8.49 35.96
N LEU A 52 13.43 -7.71 36.76
CA LEU A 52 14.01 -6.70 37.65
C LEU A 52 14.48 -7.33 38.97
N GLU A 53 13.73 -8.31 39.47
CA GLU A 53 14.12 -9.20 40.56
C GLU A 53 13.63 -10.63 40.23
N GLY A 54 14.55 -11.60 40.13
CA GLY A 54 14.23 -13.00 39.82
C GLY A 54 15.32 -13.73 39.02
N ASN A 55 15.03 -14.94 38.51
CA ASN A 55 15.90 -15.69 37.59
C ASN A 55 15.20 -15.83 36.21
N PRO A 56 15.74 -15.27 35.11
CA PRO A 56 15.06 -15.33 33.81
C PRO A 56 14.92 -16.76 33.24
N ASN A 57 15.68 -17.73 33.75
CA ASN A 57 15.61 -19.13 33.32
C ASN A 57 14.66 -20.00 34.19
N ASP A 58 14.14 -19.48 35.29
CA ASP A 58 13.23 -20.18 36.21
C ASP A 58 12.36 -19.14 36.92
N LEU A 59 11.23 -18.79 36.30
CA LEU A 59 10.25 -17.84 36.82
C LEU A 59 9.53 -18.42 38.03
N GLN A 60 9.63 -17.71 39.16
CA GLN A 60 9.04 -18.07 40.43
C GLN A 60 8.00 -17.05 40.91
N THR A 61 7.13 -17.52 41.82
CA THR A 61 6.13 -16.68 42.47
C THR A 61 6.79 -15.57 43.28
N GLY A 62 6.57 -14.32 42.89
CA GLY A 62 7.17 -13.13 43.48
C GLY A 62 8.22 -12.44 42.61
N ASP A 63 8.56 -12.99 41.44
CA ASP A 63 9.45 -12.33 40.48
C ASP A 63 8.79 -11.06 39.88
N ILE A 64 9.62 -10.04 39.64
CA ILE A 64 9.19 -8.75 39.04
C ILE A 64 9.67 -8.70 37.60
N VAL A 65 8.75 -8.58 36.65
CA VAL A 65 9.04 -8.54 35.19
C VAL A 65 8.55 -7.23 34.56
N CYS A 66 9.19 -6.80 33.48
CA CYS A 66 8.71 -5.67 32.69
C CYS A 66 7.45 -6.03 31.89
N ALA A 67 6.53 -5.08 31.76
CA ALA A 67 5.35 -5.24 30.90
C ALA A 67 5.74 -5.57 29.45
N GLY A 68 5.05 -6.55 28.85
CA GLY A 68 5.36 -7.07 27.52
C GLY A 68 6.37 -8.23 27.52
N ALA A 69 6.91 -8.63 28.67
CA ALA A 69 7.70 -9.85 28.80
C ALA A 69 6.90 -11.09 28.35
N ARG A 70 7.55 -12.02 27.63
CA ARG A 70 6.94 -13.27 27.15
C ARG A 70 7.47 -14.45 27.95
N ILE A 71 6.60 -15.36 28.38
CA ILE A 71 7.01 -16.60 29.05
C ILE A 71 7.32 -17.66 28.01
N LYS A 72 8.41 -18.41 28.19
CA LYS A 72 8.69 -19.70 27.56
C LYS A 72 8.46 -20.81 28.57
N ILE A 73 7.50 -21.69 28.29
CA ILE A 73 7.27 -22.92 29.06
C ILE A 73 7.95 -24.07 28.32
N THR A 74 8.88 -24.73 28.99
CA THR A 74 9.55 -25.94 28.50
C THR A 74 9.07 -27.12 29.33
N PRO A 75 8.14 -27.94 28.80
CA PRO A 75 7.65 -29.11 29.49
C PRO A 75 8.73 -30.21 29.57
N GLN A 76 8.61 -31.06 30.59
CA GLN A 76 9.50 -32.18 30.84
C GLN A 76 8.65 -33.43 31.14
N THR A 77 8.73 -34.42 30.25
CA THR A 77 8.19 -35.75 30.53
C THR A 77 9.32 -36.62 31.07
N ASN A 78 9.13 -37.15 32.28
CA ASN A 78 10.05 -38.11 32.89
C ASN A 78 9.35 -39.45 33.03
N ALA A 79 10.10 -40.52 32.79
CA ALA A 79 9.59 -41.88 32.83
C ALA A 79 10.60 -42.79 33.54
N LYS A 80 10.10 -43.67 34.40
CA LYS A 80 10.90 -44.62 35.19
C LYS A 80 10.16 -45.93 35.33
N TRP A 81 10.87 -47.03 35.52
CA TRP A 81 10.24 -48.26 35.99
C TRP A 81 9.85 -48.10 37.46
N ALA A 82 8.62 -48.47 37.83
CA ALA A 82 7.98 -48.08 39.10
C ALA A 82 8.51 -48.80 40.36
N VAL A 83 9.51 -49.68 40.21
CA VAL A 83 10.15 -50.42 41.30
C VAL A 83 11.64 -50.61 41.02
N SER A 84 12.48 -50.40 42.04
CA SER A 84 13.94 -50.51 41.94
C SER A 84 14.50 -51.94 42.06
N ASP A 85 13.67 -52.90 42.47
CA ASP A 85 14.11 -54.17 43.06
C ASP A 85 13.56 -55.40 42.29
N PHE A 86 13.30 -55.30 40.98
CA PHE A 86 12.70 -56.39 40.19
C PHE A 86 13.54 -56.82 38.99
N ASP A 87 13.68 -58.15 38.83
CA ASP A 87 14.25 -58.79 37.64
C ASP A 87 13.23 -58.79 36.51
N SER A 88 13.53 -58.11 35.40
CA SER A 88 12.75 -58.25 34.16
C SER A 88 13.06 -59.58 33.48
N THR A 89 12.29 -60.63 33.79
CA THR A 89 12.43 -61.94 33.11
C THR A 89 11.97 -61.84 31.65
N LEU A 90 12.92 -61.79 30.71
CA LEU A 90 12.66 -61.99 29.29
C LEU A 90 12.77 -63.48 28.96
N ASP A 91 11.65 -64.20 28.92
CA ASP A 91 11.63 -65.54 28.32
C ASP A 91 11.74 -65.39 26.79
N PHE A 92 12.80 -65.96 26.22
CA PHE A 92 13.02 -66.04 24.77
C PHE A 92 12.25 -67.23 24.19
N PRO A 93 11.78 -67.17 22.92
CA PRO A 93 11.16 -68.32 22.26
C PRO A 93 12.09 -69.54 22.26
N TYR A 94 11.50 -70.71 22.47
CA TYR A 94 12.20 -71.98 22.68
C TYR A 94 13.11 -72.34 21.49
N CYS A 95 14.40 -72.08 21.67
CA CYS A 95 15.46 -72.30 20.69
C CYS A 95 15.84 -73.80 20.73
N ASP A 96 15.29 -74.62 19.82
CA ASP A 96 15.58 -76.07 19.77
C ASP A 96 17.09 -76.29 19.48
N PRO A 97 17.89 -76.80 20.44
CA PRO A 97 19.34 -76.94 20.27
C PRO A 97 19.73 -77.90 19.14
N GLY A 98 18.78 -78.70 18.64
CA GLY A 98 19.00 -79.65 17.55
C GLY A 98 18.86 -79.05 16.14
N TYR A 99 18.25 -77.87 15.98
CA TYR A 99 17.96 -77.30 14.65
C TYR A 99 18.70 -76.02 14.30
N ASP A 100 19.12 -75.23 15.30
CA ASP A 100 19.75 -73.92 15.04
C ASP A 100 21.03 -73.71 15.90
N PRO A 101 22.24 -73.77 15.31
CA PRO A 101 23.50 -73.71 16.06
C PRO A 101 23.84 -72.30 16.60
N TRP A 102 22.94 -71.33 16.45
CA TRP A 102 23.13 -69.92 16.79
C TRP A 102 22.51 -69.51 18.15
N CYS A 103 21.79 -70.44 18.81
CA CYS A 103 21.20 -70.23 20.13
C CYS A 103 22.27 -69.86 21.18
N PRO A 104 22.17 -68.71 21.88
CA PRO A 104 23.11 -68.34 22.94
C PRO A 104 22.98 -69.20 24.21
N SER A 105 24.13 -69.58 24.78
CA SER A 105 24.26 -69.79 26.23
C SER A 105 24.52 -68.45 26.94
N MET A 106 24.18 -68.35 28.22
CA MET A 106 24.32 -67.11 29.00
C MET A 106 24.70 -67.40 30.46
N THR A 107 25.25 -66.40 31.15
CA THR A 107 25.61 -66.46 32.58
C THR A 107 25.15 -65.20 33.29
N GLY A 108 24.50 -65.34 34.45
CA GLY A 108 23.83 -64.23 35.12
C GLY A 108 24.70 -63.42 36.10
N GLU A 109 24.46 -62.10 36.11
CA GLU A 109 24.35 -61.21 37.28
C GLU A 109 23.69 -59.87 36.81
N SER A 110 23.04 -59.12 37.71
CA SER A 110 22.03 -58.08 37.39
C SER A 110 22.55 -56.65 37.13
N LEU A 111 21.75 -55.82 36.38
CA LEU A 111 21.73 -54.33 36.23
C LEU A 111 20.69 -53.96 35.12
N SER A 112 20.12 -52.75 34.94
CA SER A 112 20.16 -51.44 35.63
C SER A 112 18.74 -50.79 35.66
N THR A 113 18.41 -49.92 36.66
CA THR A 113 17.03 -49.44 36.92
C THR A 113 16.55 -48.21 36.12
N ASN A 114 17.43 -47.53 35.38
CA ASN A 114 17.06 -46.39 34.52
C ASN A 114 17.27 -46.78 33.05
N LYS A 115 16.20 -46.87 32.26
CA LYS A 115 16.26 -47.02 30.80
C LYS A 115 15.57 -45.84 30.14
N ASN A 116 16.06 -45.43 28.97
CA ASN A 116 15.50 -44.31 28.22
C ASN A 116 14.13 -44.68 27.64
N ILE A 117 13.21 -43.70 27.64
CA ILE A 117 12.01 -43.76 26.82
C ILE A 117 12.23 -42.92 25.56
N HIS A 118 11.91 -43.53 24.43
CA HIS A 118 11.96 -42.91 23.13
C HIS A 118 10.55 -42.51 22.74
N TRP A 119 10.28 -41.21 22.79
CA TRP A 119 9.06 -40.69 22.20
C TRP A 119 9.16 -40.79 20.67
N LEU A 120 8.09 -41.24 20.02
CA LEU A 120 7.94 -41.35 18.57
C LEU A 120 6.77 -40.48 18.11
N THR A 121 6.83 -40.01 16.86
CA THR A 121 5.69 -39.35 16.22
C THR A 121 4.54 -40.35 16.01
N SER A 122 3.29 -39.88 16.04
CA SER A 122 2.13 -40.76 15.91
C SER A 122 2.11 -41.55 14.60
N SER A 123 2.59 -40.96 13.49
CA SER A 123 2.73 -41.64 12.20
C SER A 123 3.76 -42.78 12.26
N ARG A 124 4.94 -42.52 12.85
CA ARG A 124 6.01 -43.51 12.95
C ARG A 124 5.70 -44.62 13.95
N PHE A 125 5.14 -44.29 15.10
CA PHE A 125 4.64 -45.26 16.06
C PHE A 125 3.58 -46.17 15.43
N ASN A 126 2.61 -45.60 14.71
CA ASN A 126 1.59 -46.37 14.01
C ASN A 126 2.17 -47.23 12.88
N TRP A 127 3.26 -46.80 12.23
CA TRP A 127 4.00 -47.62 11.25
C TRP A 127 4.61 -48.86 11.91
N TYR A 128 5.40 -48.70 12.99
CA TYR A 128 5.94 -49.82 13.76
C TYR A 128 4.83 -50.77 14.25
N VAL A 129 3.75 -50.20 14.77
CA VAL A 129 2.56 -50.97 15.17
C VAL A 129 2.01 -51.79 14.02
N ASN A 130 1.69 -51.19 12.88
CA ASN A 130 0.98 -51.86 11.79
C ASN A 130 1.84 -52.92 11.08
N GLU A 131 3.14 -52.66 10.92
CA GLU A 131 4.08 -53.59 10.28
C GLU A 131 4.26 -54.87 11.13
N PHE A 132 4.29 -54.73 12.46
CA PHE A 132 4.61 -55.81 13.38
C PHE A 132 3.40 -56.39 14.17
N ASP A 133 2.18 -55.85 14.04
CA ASP A 133 0.97 -56.33 14.77
C ASP A 133 0.55 -57.77 14.40
N THR A 134 0.94 -58.24 13.21
CA THR A 134 0.37 -59.47 12.61
C THR A 134 1.17 -60.75 12.88
N ALA A 135 2.38 -60.65 13.44
CA ALA A 135 3.28 -61.79 13.66
C ALA A 135 3.64 -61.94 15.15
N PRO A 136 3.25 -63.03 15.84
CA PRO A 136 3.68 -63.31 17.22
C PRO A 136 5.12 -63.86 17.30
N ASN A 137 5.93 -63.68 16.25
CA ASN A 137 7.21 -64.34 16.06
C ASN A 137 8.29 -63.32 15.66
N ASP A 138 9.51 -63.57 16.15
CA ASP A 138 10.76 -62.87 15.85
C ASP A 138 10.90 -62.40 14.39
N TYR A 139 11.10 -61.10 14.18
CA TYR A 139 11.46 -60.59 12.86
C TYR A 139 12.96 -60.74 12.65
N LEU A 140 13.33 -61.77 11.90
CA LEU A 140 14.71 -62.04 11.50
C LEU A 140 15.12 -61.08 10.37
N LEU A 141 15.96 -60.08 10.68
CA LEU A 141 16.64 -59.26 9.68
C LEU A 141 17.80 -60.04 9.03
N ALA A 142 17.46 -61.12 8.32
CA ALA A 142 18.38 -61.91 7.52
C ALA A 142 17.75 -62.26 6.18
N ASN A 143 18.31 -61.71 5.09
CA ASN A 143 18.73 -62.45 3.88
C ASN A 143 19.08 -61.54 2.69
N GLU A 144 18.76 -60.25 2.74
CA GLU A 144 19.15 -59.27 1.73
C GLU A 144 20.18 -58.27 2.34
N PRO A 145 21.10 -57.68 1.54
CA PRO A 145 21.87 -56.52 2.01
C PRO A 145 20.91 -55.43 2.47
N PRO A 146 21.21 -54.68 3.56
CA PRO A 146 20.25 -53.75 4.14
C PRO A 146 19.74 -52.78 3.08
N SER A 147 18.41 -52.77 2.86
CA SER A 147 17.78 -51.60 2.25
C SER A 147 18.04 -50.39 3.16
N SER A 148 17.99 -49.18 2.59
CA SER A 148 18.08 -47.93 3.36
C SER A 148 17.24 -48.00 4.63
N ASP A 149 16.00 -48.47 4.48
CA ASP A 149 14.98 -48.58 5.51
C ASP A 149 15.43 -49.40 6.74
N VAL A 150 16.26 -50.44 6.56
CA VAL A 150 16.79 -51.25 7.67
C VAL A 150 17.83 -50.49 8.49
N THR A 151 18.70 -49.75 7.81
CA THR A 151 19.68 -48.86 8.46
C THR A 151 18.95 -47.72 9.16
N ASP A 152 17.95 -47.12 8.50
CA ASP A 152 17.14 -46.04 9.05
C ASP A 152 16.37 -46.47 10.31
N ILE A 153 15.77 -47.67 10.32
CA ILE A 153 15.13 -48.26 11.51
C ILE A 153 16.14 -48.46 12.64
N TYR A 154 17.34 -48.96 12.34
CA TYR A 154 18.36 -49.18 13.36
C TYR A 154 18.91 -47.86 13.92
N GLU A 155 19.19 -46.87 13.08
CA GLU A 155 19.68 -45.54 13.50
C GLU A 155 18.60 -44.75 14.25
N GLU A 156 17.32 -44.87 13.89
CA GLU A 156 16.20 -44.23 14.58
C GLU A 156 15.87 -44.88 15.94
N LEU A 157 15.89 -46.21 16.03
CA LEU A 157 15.63 -46.92 17.28
C LEU A 157 16.85 -46.94 18.22
N SER A 158 18.06 -46.69 17.70
CA SER A 158 19.29 -46.61 18.48
C SER A 158 19.52 -45.18 18.98
N PRO A 159 19.31 -44.99 20.29
CA PRO A 159 20.50 -44.94 21.12
C PRO A 159 20.30 -45.83 22.34
N PHE A 160 20.39 -47.14 22.12
CA PHE A 160 20.75 -48.06 23.20
C PHE A 160 22.12 -47.61 23.70
N SER A 161 22.17 -46.94 24.86
CA SER A 161 23.43 -46.70 25.53
C SER A 161 24.11 -48.05 25.76
N ASN A 162 25.45 -48.07 25.84
CA ASN A 162 26.23 -49.28 26.11
C ASN A 162 26.03 -49.83 27.55
N GLU A 163 24.85 -49.64 28.15
CA GLU A 163 24.41 -50.27 29.39
C GLU A 163 23.80 -51.64 29.08
N PRO A 164 24.55 -52.74 29.28
CA PRO A 164 24.10 -54.07 28.93
C PRO A 164 22.81 -54.43 29.67
N VAL A 165 21.91 -55.14 28.99
CA VAL A 165 20.76 -55.81 29.62
C VAL A 165 21.14 -57.28 29.83
N THR A 166 21.18 -57.73 31.08
CA THR A 166 21.34 -59.17 31.40
C THR A 166 19.96 -59.83 31.47
N TYR A 167 19.85 -61.06 30.96
CA TYR A 167 18.59 -61.81 30.87
C TYR A 167 18.79 -63.27 31.35
N ILE A 168 17.71 -63.89 31.82
CA ILE A 168 17.72 -65.19 32.53
C ILE A 168 17.12 -66.28 31.63
N VAL A 169 17.71 -67.48 31.62
CA VAL A 169 17.18 -68.66 30.92
C VAL A 169 17.00 -69.82 31.90
N TRP A 170 15.88 -70.54 31.79
CA TRP A 170 15.64 -71.77 32.56
C TRP A 170 16.25 -73.00 31.86
N GLY A 171 17.54 -73.29 32.08
CA GLY A 171 18.21 -74.49 31.55
C GLY A 171 19.69 -74.62 31.94
N GLU A 172 20.19 -75.86 32.00
CA GLU A 172 21.56 -76.18 32.49
C GLU A 172 22.65 -76.16 31.39
N ASP A 173 23.11 -74.98 30.90
CA ASP A 173 24.45 -74.89 30.27
C ASP A 173 25.05 -73.45 30.27
N PRO A 174 26.24 -73.21 30.86
CA PRO A 174 26.85 -71.88 30.93
C PRO A 174 27.98 -71.66 29.90
N GLN A 175 27.80 -70.69 28.99
CA GLN A 175 28.93 -69.91 28.45
C GLN A 175 28.59 -68.42 28.40
N ASN A 176 29.64 -67.60 28.40
CA ASN A 176 29.59 -66.21 28.85
C ASN A 176 29.38 -65.20 27.70
N ASN A 177 28.95 -63.99 28.08
CA ASN A 177 29.08 -62.72 27.34
C ASN A 177 28.38 -62.65 25.96
N LYS A 178 27.06 -62.38 25.95
CA LYS A 178 26.37 -61.74 24.82
C LYS A 178 25.55 -60.55 25.33
N GLU A 179 25.59 -59.44 24.61
CA GLU A 179 24.95 -58.18 24.99
C GLU A 179 23.68 -57.93 24.17
N ALA A 180 22.67 -57.32 24.80
CA ALA A 180 21.44 -56.87 24.18
C ALA A 180 21.02 -55.52 24.77
N GLY A 181 20.33 -54.71 23.97
CA GLY A 181 19.69 -53.47 24.38
C GLY A 181 18.17 -53.65 24.46
N ALA A 182 17.53 -52.93 25.40
CA ALA A 182 16.08 -52.88 25.54
C ALA A 182 15.63 -51.41 25.66
N GLY A 183 14.52 -51.08 25.00
CA GLY A 183 13.98 -49.72 24.95
C GLY A 183 12.46 -49.73 25.00
N VAL A 184 11.88 -48.65 25.53
CA VAL A 184 10.43 -48.39 25.49
C VAL A 184 10.20 -47.26 24.51
N TYR A 185 9.30 -47.48 23.58
CA TYR A 185 8.94 -46.54 22.53
C TYR A 185 7.49 -46.12 22.74
N CYS A 186 7.23 -44.82 22.85
CA CYS A 186 5.92 -44.27 23.21
C CYS A 186 5.49 -43.21 22.21
N LYS A 187 4.20 -43.15 21.87
CA LYS A 187 3.56 -41.92 21.39
C LYS A 187 2.73 -41.31 22.51
N GLY A 188 2.40 -40.04 22.38
CA GLY A 188 1.50 -39.32 23.27
C GLY A 188 1.27 -37.91 22.77
N THR A 189 0.34 -37.22 23.41
CA THR A 189 -0.08 -35.86 23.10
C THR A 189 0.11 -35.02 24.35
N LEU A 190 0.96 -33.98 24.30
CA LEU A 190 1.13 -33.05 25.42
C LEU A 190 0.32 -31.78 25.15
N SER A 191 -0.68 -31.53 25.98
CA SER A 191 -1.37 -30.25 26.05
C SER A 191 -0.81 -29.37 27.18
N LEU A 192 -0.84 -28.05 26.95
CA LEU A 192 -0.48 -27.00 27.91
C LEU A 192 -1.60 -25.96 27.89
N ASP A 193 -2.34 -25.83 28.98
CA ASP A 193 -3.17 -24.65 29.24
C ASP A 193 -2.34 -23.61 30.00
N ALA A 194 -2.15 -22.47 29.37
CA ALA A 194 -1.58 -21.28 29.99
C ALA A 194 -2.58 -20.12 29.86
N ALA A 195 -3.11 -19.67 31.00
CA ALA A 195 -4.04 -18.55 31.09
C ALA A 195 -5.32 -18.66 30.23
N GLY A 196 -5.82 -19.87 29.97
CA GLY A 196 -7.00 -20.11 29.12
C GLY A 196 -6.68 -20.30 27.64
N THR A 197 -5.40 -20.50 27.31
CA THR A 197 -4.92 -20.83 25.96
C THR A 197 -4.34 -22.24 25.97
N THR A 198 -5.09 -23.20 25.42
CA THR A 198 -4.62 -24.59 25.30
C THR A 198 -3.82 -24.77 24.01
N ASN A 199 -2.56 -25.18 24.13
CA ASN A 199 -1.70 -25.59 23.01
C ASN A 199 -1.40 -27.08 23.10
N THR A 200 -1.38 -27.78 21.96
CA THR A 200 -1.29 -29.25 21.92
C THR A 200 -0.18 -29.69 20.95
N GLN A 201 0.80 -30.47 21.42
CA GLN A 201 1.99 -30.86 20.65
C GLN A 201 2.47 -32.29 20.97
N SER A 202 3.40 -32.83 20.16
CA SER A 202 4.00 -34.14 20.42
C SER A 202 5.19 -34.03 21.40
N PRO A 203 5.32 -34.93 22.40
CA PRO A 203 6.44 -34.92 23.36
C PRO A 203 7.85 -35.04 22.75
N THR A 204 7.96 -35.42 21.46
CA THR A 204 9.24 -35.55 20.75
C THR A 204 9.92 -34.21 20.44
N SER A 205 9.15 -33.13 20.31
CA SER A 205 9.70 -31.83 19.98
C SER A 205 10.24 -31.14 21.23
N THR A 206 11.50 -30.68 21.19
CA THR A 206 12.04 -29.66 22.12
C THR A 206 11.46 -28.28 21.82
N ALA A 207 10.13 -28.22 21.70
CA ALA A 207 9.39 -27.01 21.38
C ALA A 207 9.36 -26.07 22.58
N SER A 208 9.85 -24.85 22.33
CA SER A 208 9.80 -23.76 23.29
C SER A 208 8.44 -23.06 23.17
N LEU A 209 7.45 -23.51 23.94
CA LEU A 209 6.11 -22.91 23.91
C LEU A 209 6.15 -21.51 24.51
N THR A 210 6.01 -20.48 23.67
CA THR A 210 5.96 -19.08 24.11
C THR A 210 4.54 -18.73 24.54
N SER A 211 4.25 -18.86 25.83
CA SER A 211 2.93 -18.64 26.42
C SER A 211 2.73 -17.17 26.83
N GLY A 212 2.06 -16.39 25.96
CA GLY A 212 1.48 -15.10 26.29
C GLY A 212 2.45 -13.95 26.58
N THR A 213 1.91 -12.73 26.65
CA THR A 213 2.59 -11.53 27.16
C THR A 213 2.10 -11.19 28.56
N LEU A 214 3.04 -10.99 29.49
CA LEU A 214 2.81 -10.53 30.85
C LEU A 214 2.57 -9.01 30.83
N ASN A 215 1.31 -8.61 30.71
CA ASN A 215 0.90 -7.20 30.62
C ASN A 215 0.23 -6.67 31.90
N THR A 216 -0.13 -7.56 32.85
CA THR A 216 -0.85 -7.20 34.09
C THR A 216 -0.33 -8.04 35.25
N PRO A 217 -0.13 -7.46 36.47
CA PRO A 217 0.18 -8.25 37.65
C PRO A 217 -0.93 -9.27 37.95
N GLY A 218 -0.59 -10.53 38.24
CA GLY A 218 -1.59 -11.57 38.46
C GLY A 218 -1.06 -12.97 38.73
N ASP A 219 -1.99 -13.84 39.12
CA ASP A 219 -1.78 -15.29 39.25
C ASP A 219 -2.03 -15.97 37.90
N TYR A 220 -1.00 -16.62 37.35
CA TYR A 220 -1.07 -17.39 36.11
C TYR A 220 -1.07 -18.88 36.45
N ASN A 221 -2.20 -19.54 36.21
CA ASN A 221 -2.29 -20.99 36.27
C ASN A 221 -1.71 -21.59 34.99
N LEU A 222 -0.75 -22.50 35.16
CA LEU A 222 -0.12 -23.26 34.11
C LEU A 222 -0.41 -24.75 34.37
N GLU A 223 -0.98 -25.43 33.40
CA GLU A 223 -1.37 -26.85 33.50
C GLU A 223 -0.87 -27.61 32.27
N THR A 224 0.04 -28.56 32.48
CA THR A 224 0.49 -29.50 31.45
C THR A 224 -0.19 -30.84 31.64
N GLN A 225 -0.72 -31.41 30.56
CA GLN A 225 -1.40 -32.70 30.58
C GLN A 225 -0.88 -33.56 29.42
N LEU A 226 -0.42 -34.76 29.75
CA LEU A 226 0.04 -35.74 28.78
C LEU A 226 -1.06 -36.78 28.58
N GLU A 227 -1.62 -36.86 27.38
CA GLU A 227 -2.74 -37.70 26.98
C GLU A 227 -2.35 -38.67 25.84
N ASP A 228 -3.29 -39.56 25.48
CA ASP A 228 -3.16 -40.53 24.38
C ASP A 228 -1.85 -41.35 24.39
N VAL A 229 -1.33 -41.62 25.59
CA VAL A 229 -0.06 -42.32 25.72
C VAL A 229 -0.23 -43.80 25.41
N ASP A 230 0.51 -44.25 24.40
CA ASP A 230 0.55 -45.64 23.95
C ASP A 230 2.02 -46.01 23.78
N CYS A 231 2.45 -47.12 24.38
CA CYS A 231 3.85 -47.53 24.45
C CYS A 231 4.01 -49.00 24.14
N PHE A 232 5.06 -49.36 23.40
CA PHE A 232 5.53 -50.74 23.23
C PHE A 232 6.98 -50.87 23.71
N ALA A 233 7.34 -52.07 24.16
CA ALA A 233 8.73 -52.43 24.44
C ALA A 233 9.34 -53.16 23.23
N ALA A 234 10.63 -52.93 22.99
CA ALA A 234 11.41 -53.68 22.00
C ALA A 234 12.80 -54.02 22.53
N VAL A 235 13.35 -55.15 22.06
CA VAL A 235 14.67 -55.65 22.43
C VAL A 235 15.50 -55.91 21.18
N VAL A 236 16.66 -55.25 21.10
CA VAL A 236 17.67 -55.43 20.04
C VAL A 236 18.82 -56.27 20.59
N LYS A 237 19.09 -57.40 19.96
CA LYS A 237 20.27 -58.22 20.25
C LYS A 237 21.47 -57.69 19.46
N HIS A 238 22.59 -57.41 20.13
CA HIS A 238 23.80 -56.98 19.43
C HIS A 238 24.43 -58.17 18.68
N PRO A 239 24.83 -58.02 17.41
CA PRO A 239 25.62 -59.02 16.73
C PRO A 239 26.99 -59.12 17.41
N VAL A 240 27.36 -60.33 17.83
CA VAL A 240 28.75 -60.62 18.22
C VAL A 240 29.40 -61.30 17.02
N ASN A 241 30.49 -60.72 16.53
CA ASN A 241 31.29 -61.25 15.42
C ASN A 241 31.66 -62.72 15.66
N LEU A 242 30.94 -63.64 15.00
CA LEU A 242 31.11 -65.08 15.13
C LEU A 242 31.25 -65.73 13.75
N TYR A 243 32.52 -65.94 13.39
CA TYR A 243 33.05 -66.67 12.23
C TYR A 243 33.07 -65.96 10.86
N ASP A 244 34.14 -66.28 10.12
CA ASP A 244 34.56 -65.64 8.86
C ASP A 244 33.45 -65.62 7.79
N GLY A 245 32.99 -64.42 7.43
CA GLY A 245 32.41 -64.14 6.11
C GLY A 245 30.89 -63.95 6.01
N HIS A 246 30.17 -63.94 7.12
CA HIS A 246 28.74 -63.57 7.14
C HIS A 246 28.56 -62.19 7.79
N ALA A 247 27.79 -61.32 7.12
CA ALA A 247 27.49 -59.98 7.62
C ALA A 247 26.59 -60.03 8.85
N ASP A 248 26.71 -59.01 9.71
CA ASP A 248 26.09 -58.97 11.03
C ASP A 248 24.55 -59.05 10.98
N PHE A 249 23.99 -60.10 11.60
CA PHE A 249 22.54 -60.27 11.74
C PHE A 249 22.03 -59.67 13.06
N PHE A 250 21.17 -58.66 12.95
CA PHE A 250 20.45 -58.07 14.08
C PHE A 250 19.14 -58.84 14.29
N TYR A 251 18.78 -59.08 15.55
CA TYR A 251 17.47 -59.60 15.92
C TYR A 251 16.75 -58.52 16.72
N LEU A 252 15.59 -58.10 16.22
CA LEU A 252 14.73 -57.12 16.86
C LEU A 252 13.40 -57.79 17.21
N HIS A 253 13.15 -57.92 18.51
CA HIS A 253 11.92 -58.50 19.05
C HIS A 253 11.02 -57.37 19.52
N PHE A 254 9.86 -57.22 18.88
CA PHE A 254 8.83 -56.26 19.28
C PHE A 254 7.74 -56.96 20.10
N TYR A 255 7.33 -56.33 21.20
CA TYR A 255 6.21 -56.80 22.00
C TYR A 255 4.94 -56.00 21.67
N VAL A 256 4.58 -55.89 20.39
CA VAL A 256 3.51 -54.99 19.88
C VAL A 256 2.13 -55.29 20.49
N THR A 257 1.83 -56.55 20.81
CA THR A 257 0.58 -56.92 21.49
C THR A 257 0.54 -56.54 22.99
N ASN A 258 1.65 -56.05 23.53
CA ASN A 258 1.85 -55.75 24.94
C ASN A 258 1.83 -54.22 25.19
N ARG A 259 0.71 -53.59 24.83
CA ARG A 259 0.48 -52.15 24.97
C ARG A 259 -0.43 -51.88 26.18
N PRO A 260 0.12 -51.48 27.34
CA PRO A 260 -0.71 -51.10 28.47
C PRO A 260 -1.43 -49.78 28.19
N ASN A 261 -2.69 -49.68 28.61
CA ASN A 261 -3.43 -48.42 28.57
C ASN A 261 -2.87 -47.48 29.65
N ILE A 262 -2.16 -46.42 29.23
CA ILE A 262 -1.54 -45.46 30.14
C ILE A 262 -2.51 -44.29 30.36
N PRO A 263 -2.97 -44.02 31.60
CA PRO A 263 -3.87 -42.90 31.87
C PRO A 263 -3.17 -41.56 31.62
N SER A 264 -3.95 -40.51 31.35
CA SER A 264 -3.39 -39.17 31.22
C SER A 264 -2.75 -38.67 32.52
N VAL A 265 -1.63 -37.95 32.38
CA VAL A 265 -0.83 -37.44 33.50
C VAL A 265 -0.80 -35.91 33.47
N THR A 266 -1.45 -35.31 34.47
CA THR A 266 -1.56 -33.86 34.62
C THR A 266 -0.64 -33.34 35.72
N ALA A 267 0.01 -32.21 35.46
CA ALA A 267 0.76 -31.42 36.43
C ALA A 267 0.38 -29.94 36.29
N SER A 268 0.12 -29.27 37.42
CA SER A 268 -0.26 -27.86 37.43
C SER A 268 0.53 -27.05 38.47
N LYS A 269 0.85 -25.80 38.12
CA LYS A 269 1.60 -24.84 38.93
C LYS A 269 1.01 -23.45 38.71
N THR A 270 0.71 -22.74 39.79
CA THR A 270 0.38 -21.31 39.75
C THR A 270 1.66 -20.50 39.96
N ILE A 271 1.94 -19.55 39.07
CA ILE A 271 2.98 -18.53 39.27
C ILE A 271 2.33 -17.16 39.45
N SER A 272 2.71 -16.41 40.48
CA SER A 272 2.27 -15.02 40.68
C SER A 272 3.42 -14.09 40.32
N VAL A 273 3.23 -13.22 39.33
CA VAL A 273 4.28 -12.28 38.87
C VAL A 273 3.81 -10.84 39.04
N GLU A 274 4.71 -9.98 39.52
CA GLU A 274 4.49 -8.54 39.53
C GLU A 274 4.96 -7.96 38.19
N VAL A 275 4.06 -7.30 37.47
CA VAL A 275 4.38 -6.66 36.18
C VAL A 275 4.59 -5.17 36.42
N GLN A 276 5.81 -4.67 36.14
CA GLN A 276 6.15 -3.26 36.20
C GLN A 276 6.03 -2.64 34.81
N GLU A 277 5.18 -1.62 34.66
CA GLU A 277 4.96 -0.93 33.38
C GLU A 277 6.26 -0.32 32.85
N ALA A 278 6.62 -0.68 31.62
CA ALA A 278 7.75 -0.10 30.91
C ALA A 278 7.33 1.23 30.30
N GLY A 279 7.92 2.34 30.76
CA GLY A 279 7.57 3.65 30.20
C GLY A 279 8.09 4.85 30.96
N GLY A 280 9.40 5.11 30.87
CA GLY A 280 9.83 6.50 30.88
C GLY A 280 9.40 7.13 29.57
N THR A 281 8.37 7.99 29.57
CA THR A 281 7.92 8.65 28.34
C THR A 281 8.88 9.79 27.99
N CYS A 282 9.62 9.68 26.89
CA CYS A 282 10.33 10.85 26.35
C CYS A 282 9.33 11.63 25.48
N SER A 283 8.92 12.82 25.93
CA SER A 283 8.03 13.68 25.15
C SER A 283 8.46 15.13 25.32
N ILE A 284 9.10 15.69 24.29
CA ILE A 284 9.41 17.12 24.21
C ILE A 284 8.52 17.81 23.18
N ALA A 285 8.16 19.06 23.48
CA ALA A 285 7.30 19.90 22.65
C ALA A 285 7.75 21.37 22.75
N LEU A 286 7.32 22.20 21.80
CA LEU A 286 7.40 23.65 21.96
C LEU A 286 6.49 24.12 23.11
N ALA A 287 6.99 24.99 23.97
CA ALA A 287 6.13 25.69 24.91
C ALA A 287 5.32 26.76 24.17
N ALA A 288 4.01 26.84 24.43
CA ALA A 288 3.07 27.70 23.69
C ALA A 288 3.30 29.23 23.83
N SER A 289 4.28 29.67 24.63
CA SER A 289 4.69 31.08 24.77
C SER A 289 6.04 31.16 25.52
N PRO A 290 6.98 32.06 25.17
CA PRO A 290 6.97 33.03 24.06
C PRO A 290 7.23 32.39 22.68
N PRO A 291 7.07 33.14 21.57
CA PRO A 291 7.52 32.70 20.24
C PRO A 291 9.04 32.42 20.20
N ILE A 292 9.47 31.77 19.12
CA ILE A 292 10.88 31.57 18.78
C ILE A 292 11.49 32.95 18.48
N ASP A 293 12.44 33.40 19.30
CA ASP A 293 13.17 34.65 19.02
C ASP A 293 14.42 34.31 18.19
N VAL A 294 14.52 34.86 16.97
CA VAL A 294 15.74 34.81 16.14
C VAL A 294 16.43 36.16 16.19
N THR A 295 17.75 36.18 16.42
CA THR A 295 18.56 37.40 16.28
C THR A 295 19.71 37.16 15.31
N TYR A 296 19.92 38.11 14.40
CA TYR A 296 20.93 38.04 13.33
C TYR A 296 22.18 38.85 13.68
N SER A 297 23.35 38.40 13.23
CA SER A 297 24.61 39.12 13.32
C SER A 297 25.62 38.61 12.29
N GLY A 298 25.63 39.24 11.11
CA GLY A 298 26.36 38.73 9.94
C GLY A 298 25.85 37.35 9.56
N ASP A 299 26.77 36.44 9.24
CA ASP A 299 26.50 35.05 8.82
C ASP A 299 26.05 34.14 9.98
N TYR A 300 25.85 34.71 11.19
CA TYR A 300 25.41 34.00 12.38
C TYR A 300 24.00 34.41 12.82
N MET A 301 23.22 33.42 13.23
CA MET A 301 21.91 33.62 13.85
C MET A 301 21.85 32.91 15.20
N MET A 302 21.31 33.59 16.20
CA MET A 302 21.00 33.01 17.51
C MET A 302 19.50 32.77 17.59
N VAL A 303 19.10 31.50 17.64
CA VAL A 303 17.71 31.07 17.78
C VAL A 303 17.45 30.68 19.23
N LYS A 304 16.42 31.27 19.84
CA LYS A 304 16.01 30.99 21.22
C LYS A 304 14.67 30.25 21.22
N VAL A 305 14.67 29.02 21.71
CA VAL A 305 13.51 28.12 21.65
C VAL A 305 13.13 27.63 23.06
N PRO A 306 11.87 27.82 23.51
CA PRO A 306 11.39 27.27 24.76
C PRO A 306 10.94 25.81 24.58
N VAL A 307 11.77 24.86 25.01
CA VAL A 307 11.45 23.42 24.96
C VAL A 307 10.74 23.02 26.26
N LYS A 308 9.54 22.47 26.14
CA LYS A 308 8.74 21.89 27.22
C LYS A 308 8.89 20.37 27.21
N ASN A 309 9.05 19.78 28.38
CA ASN A 309 8.94 18.35 28.59
C ASN A 309 7.52 18.00 29.07
N ASN A 310 6.85 17.07 28.40
CA ASN A 310 5.53 16.53 28.76
C ASN A 310 5.62 15.12 29.38
N GLY A 311 6.77 14.44 29.30
CA GLY A 311 6.98 13.09 29.81
C GLY A 311 7.88 13.04 31.06
N ASP A 312 8.64 11.96 31.22
CA ASP A 312 9.67 11.78 32.26
C ASP A 312 10.83 12.77 32.11
N SER A 313 11.64 12.98 33.15
CA SER A 313 12.79 13.90 33.10
C SER A 313 13.70 13.64 31.89
N VAL A 314 13.93 14.64 31.03
CA VAL A 314 14.76 14.51 29.82
C VAL A 314 16.00 15.39 29.86
N ASN A 315 17.09 14.95 29.23
CA ASN A 315 18.24 15.80 28.88
C ASN A 315 18.22 16.09 27.38
N LEU A 316 18.33 17.36 26.97
CA LEU A 316 18.59 17.74 25.58
C LEU A 316 20.08 17.54 25.27
N THR A 317 20.40 16.62 24.37
CA THR A 317 21.76 16.17 24.07
C THR A 317 22.37 16.87 22.86
N GLY A 318 21.55 17.24 21.87
CA GLY A 318 22.03 17.83 20.62
C GLY A 318 20.96 18.63 19.86
N VAL A 319 21.40 19.34 18.83
CA VAL A 319 20.55 20.01 17.84
C VAL A 319 21.24 19.99 16.49
N THR A 320 20.51 19.66 15.43
CA THR A 320 20.96 19.70 14.02
C THR A 320 20.06 20.60 13.18
N SER A 321 20.51 20.92 11.97
CA SER A 321 19.77 21.65 10.92
C SER A 321 19.31 20.65 9.86
N THR A 322 18.09 20.76 9.34
CA THR A 322 17.65 19.94 8.19
C THR A 322 18.17 20.47 6.85
N ASN A 323 18.47 21.76 6.76
CA ASN A 323 19.07 22.36 5.57
C ASN A 323 20.62 22.36 5.71
N GLY A 324 21.30 21.79 4.71
CA GLY A 324 22.76 21.67 4.65
C GLY A 324 23.51 23.00 4.52
N ASP A 325 22.85 24.08 4.06
CA ASP A 325 23.43 25.42 4.04
C ASP A 325 23.70 25.97 5.44
N TYR A 326 23.01 25.47 6.47
CA TYR A 326 23.17 25.92 7.84
C TYR A 326 23.78 24.85 8.75
N THR A 327 24.80 25.25 9.50
CA THR A 327 25.31 24.44 10.61
C THR A 327 24.68 24.88 11.93
N ALA A 328 23.96 23.97 12.59
CA ALA A 328 23.35 24.19 13.90
C ALA A 328 24.24 23.67 15.04
N SER A 329 24.31 24.40 16.15
CA SER A 329 25.02 23.96 17.35
C SER A 329 24.45 24.60 18.62
N PRO A 330 24.55 23.95 19.81
CA PRO A 330 24.27 24.60 21.08
C PRO A 330 25.09 25.88 21.26
N PHE A 331 24.46 27.00 21.60
CA PHE A 331 25.16 28.28 21.71
C PHE A 331 26.34 28.17 22.71
N PRO A 332 27.58 28.56 22.35
CA PRO A 332 28.76 28.24 23.15
C PRO A 332 28.96 29.14 24.38
N GLY A 333 28.07 30.11 24.60
CA GLY A 333 27.97 30.91 25.83
C GLY A 333 28.38 32.38 25.67
N GLN A 334 28.07 33.18 26.69
CA GLN A 334 28.15 34.65 26.66
C GLN A 334 29.50 35.24 26.18
N ALA A 335 30.61 34.54 26.42
CA ALA A 335 31.96 35.02 26.05
C ALA A 335 32.18 35.18 24.54
N ILE A 336 31.44 34.45 23.70
CA ILE A 336 31.65 34.40 22.25
C ILE A 336 30.77 35.42 21.50
N CYS A 337 29.70 35.93 22.13
CA CYS A 337 28.80 36.93 21.55
C CYS A 337 29.52 38.14 20.90
N ALA A 338 30.46 38.74 21.62
CA ALA A 338 31.17 39.94 21.13
C ALA A 338 32.04 39.63 19.90
N THR A 339 32.49 38.38 19.74
CA THR A 339 33.24 37.91 18.57
C THR A 339 32.33 37.66 17.38
N LEU A 340 31.11 37.17 17.62
CA LEU A 340 30.08 36.95 16.59
C LEU A 340 29.22 38.20 16.31
N GLY A 341 29.50 39.34 16.95
CA GLY A 341 28.78 40.62 16.77
C GLY A 341 27.47 40.78 17.55
N PHE A 342 27.01 39.75 18.28
CA PHE A 342 25.77 39.83 19.07
C PHE A 342 25.88 40.83 20.25
N PRO A 343 24.88 41.72 20.44
CA PRO A 343 24.85 42.63 21.58
C PRO A 343 24.93 41.91 22.94
N PRO A 344 25.79 42.34 23.89
CA PRO A 344 25.95 41.65 25.18
C PRO A 344 24.66 41.45 26.01
N ALA A 345 23.61 42.25 25.73
CA ALA A 345 22.32 42.21 26.41
C ALA A 345 21.41 41.03 26.01
N ILE A 346 21.59 40.45 24.82
CA ILE A 346 20.81 39.27 24.36
C ILE A 346 21.51 37.93 24.66
N CYS A 347 22.73 38.00 25.17
CA CYS A 347 23.63 36.85 25.26
C CYS A 347 23.31 35.96 26.46
N PRO A 348 22.97 34.68 26.24
CA PRO A 348 22.58 33.78 27.31
C PRO A 348 23.80 33.37 28.16
N PRO A 349 23.65 33.30 29.51
CA PRO A 349 24.70 32.76 30.38
C PRO A 349 24.78 31.22 30.30
N VAL A 350 23.72 30.54 29.85
CA VAL A 350 23.62 29.09 29.64
C VAL A 350 22.77 28.78 28.41
N ASN A 351 23.12 27.75 27.65
CA ASN A 351 22.48 27.44 26.36
C ASN A 351 21.28 26.48 26.43
N GLY A 352 20.98 25.92 27.61
CA GLY A 352 19.83 25.05 27.86
C GLY A 352 20.02 23.56 27.59
N PHE A 353 21.11 23.16 26.93
CA PHE A 353 21.46 21.76 26.65
C PHE A 353 22.16 21.10 27.84
N ASN A 354 22.25 19.76 27.85
CA ASN A 354 22.93 18.94 28.85
C ASN A 354 22.53 19.22 30.31
N ASN A 355 21.29 19.65 30.51
CA ASN A 355 20.68 19.89 31.82
C ASN A 355 19.30 19.20 31.85
N PRO A 356 18.89 18.58 32.97
CA PRO A 356 17.63 17.83 33.05
C PRO A 356 16.42 18.77 33.10
N ILE A 357 15.46 18.56 32.20
CA ILE A 357 14.14 19.21 32.19
C ILE A 357 13.19 18.22 32.88
N ALA A 358 12.81 18.52 34.12
CA ALA A 358 11.86 17.70 34.87
C ALA A 358 10.51 17.59 34.14
N SER A 359 9.73 16.56 34.47
CA SER A 359 8.38 16.35 33.92
C SER A 359 7.50 17.61 34.08
N GLY A 360 6.81 17.99 33.00
CA GLY A 360 6.02 19.21 32.91
C GLY A 360 6.83 20.52 32.83
N GLY A 361 8.15 20.45 32.98
CA GLY A 361 9.07 21.60 32.99
C GLY A 361 9.27 22.23 31.61
N THR A 362 9.75 23.47 31.59
CA THR A 362 10.13 24.19 30.36
C THR A 362 11.52 24.78 30.54
N ARG A 363 12.35 24.73 29.50
CA ARG A 363 13.69 25.34 29.46
C ARG A 363 13.89 26.13 28.18
N LEU A 364 14.47 27.31 28.31
CA LEU A 364 14.97 28.08 27.16
C LEU A 364 16.27 27.44 26.67
N THR A 365 16.29 27.07 25.40
CA THR A 365 17.50 26.70 24.67
C THR A 365 17.95 27.84 23.78
N TYR A 366 19.24 27.89 23.51
CA TYR A 366 19.85 28.86 22.61
C TYR A 366 20.73 28.09 21.62
N VAL A 367 20.45 28.25 20.35
CA VAL A 367 21.11 27.56 19.24
C VAL A 367 21.81 28.60 18.39
N LEU A 368 23.06 28.34 18.04
CA LEU A 368 23.81 29.08 17.04
C LEU A 368 23.63 28.37 15.70
N LEU A 369 23.01 29.07 14.75
CA LEU A 369 23.06 28.75 13.33
C LEU A 369 24.18 29.57 12.69
N HIS A 370 24.96 28.94 11.83
CA HIS A 370 25.94 29.59 10.97
C HIS A 370 25.64 29.22 9.53
N ASP A 371 25.42 30.27 8.73
CA ASP A 371 25.25 30.21 7.29
C ASP A 371 26.59 29.86 6.63
N THR A 372 26.60 28.85 5.75
CA THR A 372 27.80 28.34 5.11
C THR A 372 27.91 28.69 3.63
N THR A 373 26.88 29.30 3.03
CA THR A 373 26.85 29.67 1.61
C THR A 373 26.57 31.18 1.44
N PRO A 374 27.22 31.90 0.51
CA PRO A 374 26.94 33.34 0.33
C PRO A 374 25.58 33.58 -0.34
N GLY A 375 24.52 33.64 0.47
CA GLY A 375 23.13 33.88 0.03
C GLY A 375 22.28 32.61 0.01
N PRO A 376 21.98 32.01 1.18
CA PRO A 376 21.15 30.81 1.26
C PRO A 376 19.70 31.15 0.92
N SER A 377 19.23 30.63 -0.22
CA SER A 377 17.81 30.52 -0.50
C SER A 377 17.24 29.32 0.26
N GLY A 378 17.10 29.44 1.60
CA GLY A 378 16.39 28.43 2.36
C GLY A 378 16.01 28.77 3.80
N GLY A 379 14.87 28.24 4.26
CA GLY A 379 14.61 28.07 5.69
C GLY A 379 15.40 26.89 6.28
N THR A 380 15.23 26.64 7.58
CA THR A 380 15.69 25.39 8.21
C THR A 380 14.85 25.00 9.41
N THR A 381 14.73 23.68 9.61
CA THR A 381 14.18 23.08 10.82
C THR A 381 15.33 22.65 11.73
N LEU A 382 15.26 23.08 12.99
CA LEU A 382 16.12 22.60 14.05
C LEU A 382 15.56 21.29 14.59
N VAL A 383 16.30 20.19 14.47
CA VAL A 383 15.93 18.92 15.09
C VAL A 383 16.67 18.79 16.41
N TYR A 384 15.94 18.86 17.52
CA TYR A 384 16.48 18.66 18.86
C TYR A 384 16.47 17.18 19.21
N SER A 385 17.56 16.68 19.80
CA SER A 385 17.64 15.33 20.38
C SER A 385 17.50 15.39 21.89
N ALA A 386 16.64 14.55 22.47
CA ALA A 386 16.52 14.36 23.91
C ALA A 386 16.53 12.88 24.30
N VAL A 387 17.02 12.61 25.51
CA VAL A 387 17.03 11.27 26.12
C VAL A 387 16.33 11.34 27.48
N ALA A 388 15.37 10.46 27.73
CA ALA A 388 14.74 10.34 29.05
C ALA A 388 15.68 9.67 30.07
N THR A 389 15.77 10.26 31.26
CA THR A 389 16.47 9.69 32.41
C THR A 389 15.47 8.95 33.30
N SER A 390 15.00 7.79 32.84
CA SER A 390 14.16 6.87 33.61
C SER A 390 15.02 5.73 34.19
N THR A 391 14.72 5.30 35.42
CA THR A 391 15.56 4.34 36.19
C THR A 391 14.85 3.03 36.52
N GLY A 392 13.80 2.68 35.78
CA GLY A 392 12.94 1.52 36.06
C GLY A 392 13.23 0.28 35.22
N CYS A 393 12.98 0.36 33.90
CA CYS A 393 12.88 -0.80 33.00
C CYS A 393 13.74 -0.65 31.73
N GLY A 394 15.02 -0.27 31.88
CA GLY A 394 16.06 -0.31 30.83
C GLY A 394 15.94 0.65 29.63
N GLY A 395 14.75 1.11 29.27
CA GLY A 395 14.50 1.90 28.05
C GLY A 395 15.00 3.34 28.15
N THR A 396 16.13 3.65 27.50
CA THR A 396 16.42 5.01 27.02
C THR A 396 15.46 5.35 25.89
N SER A 397 14.31 5.91 26.22
CA SER A 397 13.46 6.54 25.21
C SER A 397 14.16 7.82 24.74
N GLU A 398 14.60 7.80 23.49
CA GLU A 398 14.95 9.02 22.79
C GLU A 398 13.68 9.67 22.24
N CYS A 399 13.67 10.99 22.19
CA CYS A 399 12.62 11.74 21.53
C CYS A 399 13.21 12.97 20.85
N SER A 400 12.76 13.21 19.62
CA SER A 400 13.12 14.38 18.84
C SER A 400 12.04 15.45 18.89
N LEU A 401 12.44 16.70 18.71
CA LEU A 401 11.53 17.81 18.47
C LEU A 401 12.04 18.59 17.26
N SER A 402 11.29 18.51 16.16
CA SER A 402 11.48 19.37 15.00
C SER A 402 10.87 20.74 15.27
N VAL A 403 11.70 21.78 15.25
CA VAL A 403 11.31 23.18 15.41
C VAL A 403 11.72 23.93 14.16
N THR A 404 10.77 24.31 13.32
CA THR A 404 11.04 25.18 12.18
C THR A 404 11.50 26.55 12.68
N ALA A 405 12.80 26.80 12.60
CA ALA A 405 13.47 27.93 13.23
C ALA A 405 13.61 29.12 12.29
N LEU A 406 13.74 28.82 11.00
CA LEU A 406 13.67 29.78 9.91
C LEU A 406 12.60 29.28 8.96
N ASN A 407 11.39 29.85 9.06
CA ASN A 407 10.40 29.75 7.99
C ASN A 407 10.65 30.93 7.04
N GLY A 408 11.33 30.64 5.93
CA GLY A 408 11.62 31.59 4.86
C GLY A 408 13.07 32.07 4.82
N ALA A 409 13.83 31.56 3.84
CA ALA A 409 14.00 32.42 2.69
C ALA A 409 12.69 32.33 1.90
N ILE A 410 11.91 33.41 1.91
CA ILE A 410 10.80 33.55 0.98
C ILE A 410 11.44 33.97 -0.33
N ASP A 411 11.35 33.13 -1.35
CA ASP A 411 11.42 33.67 -2.69
C ASP A 411 10.08 34.39 -2.94
N CYS A 412 10.14 35.67 -3.28
CA CYS A 412 8.95 36.44 -3.61
C CYS A 412 9.08 37.14 -4.96
N ASP A 413 8.29 36.67 -5.91
CA ASP A 413 8.12 37.34 -7.19
C ASP A 413 6.98 38.37 -7.11
N ILE A 414 7.16 39.53 -7.74
CA ILE A 414 6.16 40.59 -7.84
C ILE A 414 5.62 40.62 -9.28
N ALA A 415 4.62 39.79 -9.55
CA ALA A 415 3.98 39.73 -10.85
C ALA A 415 2.88 40.80 -11.01
N SER A 416 2.85 41.43 -12.20
CA SER A 416 1.72 42.22 -12.68
C SER A 416 0.85 41.33 -13.59
N PRO A 417 -0.36 40.90 -13.16
CA PRO A 417 -1.14 39.87 -13.85
C PRO A 417 -2.03 40.40 -14.99
N ASP A 418 -2.09 41.72 -15.22
CA ASP A 418 -3.18 42.37 -15.97
C ASP A 418 -2.83 42.73 -17.45
N TYR A 419 -1.78 42.16 -18.06
CA TYR A 419 -1.42 42.41 -19.48
C TYR A 419 -1.11 41.14 -20.30
N ASP A 420 -1.89 40.95 -21.38
CA ASP A 420 -1.70 39.95 -22.44
C ASP A 420 -1.67 40.69 -23.80
N PRO A 421 -0.63 40.55 -24.66
CA PRO A 421 0.58 39.75 -24.46
C PRO A 421 1.45 40.27 -23.31
N PRO A 422 2.32 39.42 -22.73
CA PRO A 422 3.22 39.83 -21.66
C PRO A 422 4.23 40.86 -22.18
N ALA A 423 3.94 42.13 -21.94
CA ALA A 423 4.97 43.15 -21.83
C ALA A 423 5.91 42.76 -20.67
N PRO A 424 7.21 43.09 -20.73
CA PRO A 424 8.09 42.90 -19.58
C PRO A 424 7.48 43.61 -18.35
N PRO A 425 7.53 43.00 -17.16
CA PRO A 425 6.85 43.50 -15.95
C PRO A 425 7.23 44.92 -15.54
N SER A 426 8.30 45.47 -16.13
CA SER A 426 8.79 46.82 -15.92
C SER A 426 7.97 47.95 -16.56
N ASP A 427 7.04 47.73 -17.49
CA ASP A 427 6.36 48.83 -18.20
C ASP A 427 4.91 49.05 -17.72
N ILE A 428 4.65 50.17 -17.02
CA ILE A 428 3.33 50.44 -16.40
C ILE A 428 2.76 51.81 -16.83
N PRO A 429 1.51 51.91 -17.31
CA PRO A 429 0.94 53.20 -17.69
C PRO A 429 0.69 54.14 -16.51
N GLN A 430 0.91 55.44 -16.72
CA GLN A 430 0.63 56.49 -15.77
C GLN A 430 -0.86 56.55 -15.44
N ASN A 431 -1.20 56.73 -14.15
CA ASN A 431 -2.58 56.89 -13.66
C ASN A 431 -3.49 55.66 -13.75
N LEU A 432 -2.99 54.49 -14.17
CA LEU A 432 -3.70 53.23 -14.03
C LEU A 432 -3.49 52.62 -12.63
N ASN A 433 -4.53 51.94 -12.13
CA ASN A 433 -4.52 51.32 -10.80
C ASN A 433 -4.03 49.87 -10.89
N THR A 434 -2.73 49.71 -11.15
CA THR A 434 -2.10 48.44 -11.45
C THR A 434 -2.12 47.51 -10.24
N ARG A 435 -2.43 46.24 -10.50
CA ARG A 435 -2.35 45.17 -9.50
C ARG A 435 -0.93 44.64 -9.45
N PHE A 436 -0.42 44.54 -8.23
CA PHE A 436 0.82 43.84 -7.93
C PHE A 436 0.45 42.69 -7.02
N ASN A 437 0.63 41.47 -7.51
CA ASN A 437 0.57 40.28 -6.68
C ASN A 437 1.99 40.00 -6.22
N VAL A 438 2.18 39.71 -4.93
CA VAL A 438 3.42 39.07 -4.48
C VAL A 438 3.11 37.61 -4.17
N THR A 439 3.74 36.73 -4.94
CA THR A 439 3.72 35.28 -4.69
C THR A 439 4.91 34.94 -3.84
N CYS A 440 4.66 34.60 -2.57
CA CYS A 440 5.66 34.02 -1.70
C CYS A 440 5.59 32.50 -1.87
N THR A 441 6.65 31.88 -2.38
CA THR A 441 6.80 30.43 -2.34
C THR A 441 7.68 30.02 -1.17
N ASP A 442 7.39 28.85 -0.60
CA ASP A 442 8.41 28.12 0.14
C ASP A 442 9.34 27.38 -0.83
N LEU A 443 10.27 26.58 -0.29
CA LEU A 443 11.29 25.89 -1.09
C LEU A 443 10.74 24.74 -1.94
N ASP A 444 9.56 24.23 -1.61
CA ASP A 444 8.89 23.17 -2.37
C ASP A 444 8.07 23.75 -3.54
N MET A 445 8.28 25.04 -3.85
CA MET A 445 7.47 25.88 -4.74
C MET A 445 6.00 25.99 -4.32
N THR A 446 5.67 25.61 -3.08
CA THR A 446 4.29 25.70 -2.58
C THR A 446 3.94 27.16 -2.28
N PRO A 447 2.79 27.67 -2.76
CA PRO A 447 2.36 29.02 -2.44
C PRO A 447 2.04 29.17 -0.95
N ILE A 448 2.83 29.99 -0.25
CA ILE A 448 2.60 30.31 1.16
C ILE A 448 2.01 31.72 1.32
N ALA A 449 1.31 31.92 2.43
CA ALA A 449 0.79 33.24 2.76
C ALA A 449 1.94 34.20 3.11
N CYS A 450 2.25 35.12 2.18
CA CYS A 450 3.04 36.31 2.45
C CYS A 450 2.56 36.98 3.76
N SER A 451 3.47 37.18 4.71
CA SER A 451 3.12 37.56 6.10
C SER A 451 3.51 38.99 6.50
N GLY A 452 3.97 39.80 5.54
CA GLY A 452 4.20 41.24 5.68
C GLY A 452 3.04 42.06 5.13
N SER A 453 3.09 43.38 5.29
CA SER A 453 2.11 44.31 4.70
C SER A 453 2.73 45.64 4.25
N ASN A 454 4.06 45.77 4.32
CA ASN A 454 4.77 46.98 3.94
C ASN A 454 5.09 46.94 2.44
N TRP A 455 4.16 47.47 1.65
CA TRP A 455 4.41 47.87 0.28
C TRP A 455 4.86 49.32 0.24
N ASP A 456 6.03 49.59 -0.35
CA ASP A 456 6.54 50.94 -0.57
C ASP A 456 7.02 51.16 -2.00
N TRP A 457 6.92 52.42 -2.44
CA TRP A 457 7.52 52.87 -3.68
C TRP A 457 8.93 53.39 -3.37
N ALA A 458 9.92 52.99 -4.14
CA ALA A 458 11.27 53.51 -4.05
C ALA A 458 11.66 54.21 -5.36
N PRO A 459 11.74 55.55 -5.38
CA PRO A 459 11.58 56.48 -4.26
C PRO A 459 10.11 56.74 -3.87
N ALA A 460 9.85 57.10 -2.61
CA ALA A 460 8.51 57.24 -2.03
C ALA A 460 7.61 58.35 -2.63
N TRP A 461 8.10 59.13 -3.60
CA TRP A 461 7.31 60.10 -4.38
C TRP A 461 6.80 59.51 -5.71
N PHE A 462 7.21 58.30 -6.07
CA PHE A 462 6.92 57.70 -7.37
C PHE A 462 5.46 57.26 -7.52
N GLY A 463 4.80 56.88 -6.42
CA GLY A 463 3.41 56.48 -6.42
C GLY A 463 2.78 56.40 -5.03
N THR A 464 1.51 56.05 -5.00
CA THR A 464 0.74 55.77 -3.77
C THR A 464 0.00 54.45 -3.90
N PHE A 465 -0.03 53.64 -2.84
CA PHE A 465 -0.91 52.48 -2.79
C PHE A 465 -2.32 52.88 -2.36
N THR A 466 -3.32 52.45 -3.12
CA THR A 466 -4.74 52.69 -2.82
C THR A 466 -5.35 51.56 -1.99
N PHE A 467 -4.77 50.36 -2.08
CA PHE A 467 -5.10 49.21 -1.25
C PHE A 467 -3.86 48.33 -1.07
N THR A 468 -3.69 47.76 0.12
CA THR A 468 -2.64 46.79 0.46
C THR A 468 -3.22 45.69 1.33
N SER A 469 -3.02 44.44 0.97
CA SER A 469 -3.06 43.28 1.86
C SER A 469 -1.71 42.56 1.80
N ASN A 470 -1.61 41.42 2.48
CA ASN A 470 -0.31 40.80 2.72
C ASN A 470 0.33 40.16 1.48
N SER A 471 -0.47 39.76 0.48
CA SER A 471 -0.01 39.18 -0.79
C SER A 471 -0.33 40.05 -2.01
N TYR A 472 -0.83 41.28 -1.79
CA TYR A 472 -1.42 42.07 -2.85
C TYR A 472 -1.36 43.58 -2.57
N ALA A 473 -1.01 44.36 -3.58
CA ALA A 473 -1.18 45.80 -3.57
C ALA A 473 -1.81 46.32 -4.86
N ARG A 474 -2.56 47.42 -4.73
CA ARG A 474 -3.07 48.20 -5.86
C ARG A 474 -2.40 49.57 -5.85
N GLY A 475 -1.41 49.72 -6.72
CA GLY A 475 -0.50 50.85 -6.76
C GLY A 475 -0.84 51.83 -7.88
N TYR A 476 -0.66 53.11 -7.62
CA TYR A 476 -0.88 54.19 -8.57
C TYR A 476 0.42 54.99 -8.74
N PRO A 477 1.15 54.86 -9.86
CA PRO A 477 2.33 55.67 -10.12
C PRO A 477 1.91 57.13 -10.37
N THR A 478 2.35 58.02 -9.49
CA THR A 478 2.15 59.48 -9.58
C THR A 478 3.31 60.21 -10.26
N ALA A 479 4.39 59.49 -10.56
CA ALA A 479 5.51 60.02 -11.34
C ALA A 479 5.08 60.40 -12.77
N SER A 480 5.83 61.30 -13.41
CA SER A 480 5.62 61.68 -14.81
C SER A 480 5.99 60.53 -15.76
N PRO A 481 5.44 60.48 -17.00
CA PRO A 481 5.84 59.49 -17.99
C PRO A 481 7.35 59.56 -18.29
N GLY A 482 7.98 58.40 -18.46
CA GLY A 482 9.42 58.24 -18.63
C GLY A 482 10.23 58.30 -17.32
N ALA A 483 9.59 58.15 -16.16
CA ALA A 483 10.26 58.02 -14.88
C ALA A 483 10.49 56.55 -14.50
N ASP A 484 11.69 56.25 -14.01
CA ASP A 484 12.07 54.96 -13.43
C ASP A 484 11.93 54.97 -11.91
N GLY A 485 11.45 53.87 -11.34
CA GLY A 485 11.27 53.65 -9.92
C GLY A 485 11.21 52.16 -9.61
N GLN A 486 10.92 51.82 -8.36
CA GLN A 486 10.79 50.45 -7.89
C GLN A 486 9.53 50.30 -7.06
N ILE A 487 8.83 49.19 -7.21
CA ILE A 487 7.95 48.68 -6.17
C ILE A 487 8.76 47.79 -5.23
N ARG A 488 8.50 47.90 -3.94
CA ARG A 488 9.10 47.05 -2.92
C ARG A 488 8.02 46.45 -2.06
N TYR A 489 8.12 45.15 -1.83
CA TYR A 489 7.38 44.45 -0.81
C TYR A 489 8.36 43.99 0.28
N THR A 490 8.18 44.52 1.48
CA THR A 490 8.99 44.17 2.65
C THR A 490 8.17 43.36 3.65
N SER A 491 8.47 42.06 3.73
CA SER A 491 8.09 41.24 4.88
C SER A 491 9.17 41.32 5.96
N GLY A 492 8.89 40.85 7.18
CA GLY A 492 9.89 40.83 8.27
C GLY A 492 11.06 39.86 8.04
N ILE A 493 11.06 39.11 6.93
CA ILE A 493 11.97 38.00 6.62
C ILE A 493 12.49 38.01 5.16
N ALA A 494 11.89 38.81 4.26
CA ALA A 494 12.33 38.95 2.86
C ALA A 494 11.90 40.33 2.30
N THR A 495 12.73 40.89 1.42
CA THR A 495 12.42 42.12 0.66
C THR A 495 12.53 41.81 -0.82
N CYS A 496 11.43 41.98 -1.55
CA CYS A 496 11.36 41.73 -2.98
C CYS A 496 11.09 43.04 -3.72
N THR A 497 11.74 43.23 -4.86
CA THR A 497 11.81 44.52 -5.56
C THR A 497 11.70 44.32 -7.06
N GLU A 498 10.78 45.04 -7.69
CA GLU A 498 10.62 45.04 -9.15
C GLU A 498 10.81 46.47 -9.69
N ASP A 499 11.59 46.60 -10.76
CA ASP A 499 11.86 47.89 -11.43
C ASP A 499 10.64 48.28 -12.29
N ILE A 500 10.22 49.54 -12.23
CA ILE A 500 9.03 50.07 -12.91
C ILE A 500 9.37 51.35 -13.68
N HIS A 501 8.96 51.37 -14.95
CA HIS A 501 9.03 52.46 -15.90
C HIS A 501 7.62 52.96 -16.24
N VAL A 502 7.37 54.26 -16.12
CA VAL A 502 6.02 54.83 -16.33
C VAL A 502 5.78 55.19 -17.79
N LEU A 503 4.95 54.42 -18.49
CA LEU A 503 4.47 54.73 -19.83
C LEU A 503 3.34 55.77 -19.82
N PRO A 504 3.12 56.55 -20.90
CA PRO A 504 1.90 57.36 -21.03
C PRO A 504 0.68 56.47 -21.34
N ASP A 505 -0.35 56.50 -20.47
CA ASP A 505 -1.62 55.80 -20.69
C ASP A 505 -2.42 56.45 -21.84
N ILE A 506 -2.60 55.70 -22.93
CA ILE A 506 -3.33 56.14 -24.13
C ILE A 506 -4.31 55.09 -24.67
N THR A 507 -4.40 53.90 -24.05
CA THR A 507 -5.07 52.72 -24.63
C THR A 507 -6.24 52.16 -23.83
N THR A 508 -6.46 52.55 -22.57
CA THR A 508 -7.48 51.89 -21.72
C THR A 508 -8.79 52.67 -21.60
N PRO A 509 -9.97 52.01 -21.77
CA PRO A 509 -11.27 52.66 -21.64
C PRO A 509 -11.71 52.74 -20.18
N VAL A 510 -12.03 53.94 -19.71
CA VAL A 510 -12.52 54.17 -18.33
C VAL A 510 -14.01 54.49 -18.28
N ASN A 511 -14.62 54.73 -19.43
CA ASN A 511 -16.06 54.98 -19.56
C ASN A 511 -16.57 54.45 -20.91
N CYS A 512 -17.85 54.10 -21.00
CA CYS A 512 -18.50 53.76 -22.26
C CYS A 512 -19.96 54.21 -22.30
N SER A 513 -20.53 54.28 -23.51
CA SER A 513 -21.94 54.61 -23.74
C SER A 513 -22.52 53.75 -24.84
N ILE A 514 -23.72 53.21 -24.63
CA ILE A 514 -24.48 52.47 -25.65
C ILE A 514 -25.50 53.42 -26.30
N VAL A 515 -25.61 53.34 -27.63
CA VAL A 515 -26.60 54.04 -28.46
C VAL A 515 -27.44 52.98 -29.19
N PRO A 516 -28.78 53.00 -29.12
CA PRO A 516 -29.59 53.91 -28.33
C PRO A 516 -29.42 53.65 -26.82
N SER A 517 -29.57 54.70 -25.99
CA SER A 517 -29.52 54.57 -24.52
C SER A 517 -30.76 53.92 -23.91
N SER A 518 -31.82 53.79 -24.71
CA SER A 518 -33.00 52.99 -24.41
C SER A 518 -33.69 52.56 -25.70
N ALA A 519 -34.18 51.33 -25.76
CA ALA A 519 -34.97 50.80 -26.87
C ALA A 519 -36.31 50.23 -26.38
N GLU A 520 -37.38 50.47 -27.14
CA GLU A 520 -38.64 49.73 -27.01
C GLU A 520 -38.71 48.75 -28.17
N LEU A 521 -38.88 47.46 -27.86
CA LEU A 521 -38.90 46.36 -28.84
C LEU A 521 -40.15 45.51 -28.63
N ALA A 522 -40.52 44.69 -29.60
CA ALA A 522 -41.37 43.52 -29.36
C ALA A 522 -40.53 42.28 -28.98
N PRO A 523 -41.13 41.21 -28.43
CA PRO A 523 -40.46 39.92 -28.33
C PRO A 523 -40.02 39.44 -29.72
N MET A 524 -38.80 38.90 -29.82
CA MET A 524 -38.15 38.43 -31.07
C MET A 524 -37.88 39.51 -32.14
N GLU A 525 -38.24 40.77 -31.89
CA GLU A 525 -37.72 41.91 -32.66
C GLU A 525 -36.27 42.18 -32.25
N TRP A 526 -35.45 42.55 -33.23
CA TRP A 526 -34.03 42.85 -33.02
C TRP A 526 -33.71 44.31 -33.31
N ALA A 527 -32.72 44.86 -32.61
CA ALA A 527 -32.20 46.19 -32.85
C ALA A 527 -30.67 46.24 -32.73
N THR A 528 -30.05 47.15 -33.48
CA THR A 528 -28.63 47.47 -33.38
C THR A 528 -28.35 48.36 -32.17
N PHE A 529 -27.39 47.96 -31.35
CA PHE A 529 -26.82 48.75 -30.28
C PHE A 529 -25.34 48.99 -30.58
N THR A 530 -24.91 50.25 -30.61
CA THR A 530 -23.50 50.63 -30.80
C THR A 530 -22.90 51.09 -29.48
N VAL A 531 -21.75 50.55 -29.09
CA VAL A 531 -20.99 51.03 -27.93
C VAL A 531 -19.85 51.94 -28.35
N THR A 532 -19.61 52.99 -27.58
CA THR A 532 -18.46 53.89 -27.74
C THR A 532 -17.68 53.93 -26.42
N CYS A 533 -16.39 53.64 -26.46
CA CYS A 533 -15.51 53.67 -25.29
C CYS A 533 -14.62 54.91 -25.30
N ILE A 534 -14.37 55.44 -24.10
CA ILE A 534 -13.68 56.70 -23.88
C ILE A 534 -12.57 56.47 -22.85
N ASN A 535 -11.35 56.90 -23.18
CA ASN A 535 -10.19 56.79 -22.29
C ASN A 535 -10.17 57.88 -21.22
N SER A 536 -9.19 57.82 -20.32
CA SER A 536 -9.03 58.73 -19.18
C SER A 536 -8.84 60.22 -19.54
N ILE A 537 -8.46 60.52 -20.79
CA ILE A 537 -8.29 61.89 -21.31
C ILE A 537 -9.47 62.40 -22.15
N GLY A 538 -10.49 61.57 -22.37
CA GLY A 538 -11.73 61.94 -23.07
C GLY A 538 -11.75 61.63 -24.58
N ASP A 539 -10.73 60.95 -25.11
CA ASP A 539 -10.69 60.51 -26.50
C ASP A 539 -11.46 59.20 -26.69
N THR A 540 -12.15 59.08 -27.82
CA THR A 540 -12.74 57.82 -28.26
C THR A 540 -11.64 56.85 -28.67
N ILE A 541 -11.67 55.65 -28.09
CA ILE A 541 -10.76 54.54 -28.41
C ILE A 541 -11.58 53.29 -28.75
N PRO A 542 -10.99 52.28 -29.40
CA PRO A 542 -11.61 50.98 -29.52
C PRO A 542 -12.06 50.47 -28.14
N CYS A 543 -13.29 49.97 -28.08
CA CYS A 543 -13.69 49.09 -27.01
C CYS A 543 -12.97 47.74 -27.20
N ASN A 544 -12.53 47.10 -26.13
CA ASN A 544 -11.88 45.79 -26.21
C ASN A 544 -12.83 44.71 -25.68
N GLY A 545 -13.06 43.67 -26.49
CA GLY A 545 -13.89 42.49 -26.18
C GLY A 545 -15.36 42.62 -26.60
N SER A 546 -16.00 41.48 -26.92
CA SER A 546 -17.39 41.35 -27.40
C SER A 546 -18.39 40.97 -26.29
N ASN A 547 -18.14 41.46 -25.07
CA ASN A 547 -18.85 41.12 -23.84
C ASN A 547 -20.21 41.84 -23.69
N TRP A 548 -21.08 41.64 -24.67
CA TRP A 548 -22.48 42.00 -24.60
C TRP A 548 -23.30 40.90 -23.88
N TYR A 549 -24.20 41.32 -22.99
CA TYR A 549 -25.09 40.43 -22.25
C TYR A 549 -26.42 41.12 -21.87
N TRP A 550 -27.48 40.31 -21.73
CA TRP A 550 -28.78 40.75 -21.21
C TRP A 550 -28.76 40.81 -19.67
N GLY A 551 -29.41 41.83 -19.11
CA GLY A 551 -29.47 42.10 -17.67
C GLY A 551 -30.87 42.50 -17.20
N ASP A 552 -31.02 42.60 -15.87
CA ASP A 552 -32.19 43.14 -15.18
C ASP A 552 -33.56 42.56 -15.59
N GLY A 553 -33.64 41.24 -15.79
CA GLY A 553 -34.93 40.54 -15.98
C GLY A 553 -35.36 40.34 -17.43
N LEU A 554 -34.52 40.71 -18.40
CA LEU A 554 -34.63 40.25 -19.78
C LEU A 554 -33.70 39.07 -20.06
N ALA A 555 -34.14 38.20 -20.96
CA ALA A 555 -33.37 37.13 -21.59
C ALA A 555 -33.51 37.28 -23.11
N GLY A 556 -32.47 36.91 -23.84
CA GLY A 556 -32.39 37.13 -25.28
C GLY A 556 -31.09 36.61 -25.87
N GLY A 557 -30.90 36.85 -27.16
CA GLY A 557 -29.69 36.46 -27.89
C GLY A 557 -29.13 37.60 -28.75
N PHE A 558 -28.22 37.23 -29.63
CA PHE A 558 -27.52 38.12 -30.56
C PHE A 558 -27.56 37.49 -31.96
N ILE A 559 -27.80 38.30 -32.98
CA ILE A 559 -27.61 37.93 -34.39
C ILE A 559 -26.13 38.04 -34.74
N ASP A 560 -25.56 39.20 -34.43
CA ASP A 560 -24.13 39.49 -34.50
C ASP A 560 -23.73 40.35 -33.30
N LYS A 561 -22.46 40.27 -32.91
CA LYS A 561 -21.84 41.19 -31.97
C LYS A 561 -20.33 41.22 -32.12
N ASP A 562 -19.78 42.42 -32.15
CA ASP A 562 -18.34 42.66 -32.04
C ASP A 562 -18.03 43.57 -30.85
N GLU A 563 -16.87 44.22 -30.87
CA GLU A 563 -16.42 45.12 -29.80
C GLU A 563 -17.14 46.48 -29.83
N THR A 564 -17.78 46.83 -30.94
CA THR A 564 -18.40 48.14 -31.23
C THR A 564 -19.90 48.08 -31.47
N HIS A 565 -20.46 46.97 -31.96
CA HIS A 565 -21.90 46.78 -32.13
C HIS A 565 -22.41 45.43 -31.59
N ALA A 566 -23.72 45.38 -31.34
CA ALA A 566 -24.49 44.16 -31.15
C ALA A 566 -25.89 44.31 -31.74
N ASP A 567 -26.27 43.37 -32.60
CA ASP A 567 -27.64 43.22 -33.10
C ASP A 567 -28.34 42.22 -32.19
N ALA A 568 -29.14 42.73 -31.25
CA ALA A 568 -29.67 41.97 -30.12
C ALA A 568 -31.20 41.86 -30.16
N TYR A 569 -31.72 40.69 -29.81
CA TYR A 569 -33.15 40.39 -29.72
C TYR A 569 -33.51 39.77 -28.36
N SER A 570 -34.73 39.99 -27.89
CA SER A 570 -35.21 39.49 -26.59
C SER A 570 -36.21 38.36 -26.74
N THR A 571 -36.05 37.30 -25.96
CA THR A 571 -36.97 36.15 -25.87
C THR A 571 -37.94 36.26 -24.69
N SER A 572 -37.86 37.33 -23.90
CA SER A 572 -38.76 37.55 -22.76
C SER A 572 -40.20 37.90 -23.19
N PRO A 573 -41.22 37.64 -22.34
CA PRO A 573 -42.62 37.93 -22.67
C PRO A 573 -42.91 39.43 -22.86
N PRO A 574 -43.94 39.80 -23.65
CA PRO A 574 -44.39 41.19 -23.78
C PRO A 574 -44.65 41.84 -22.40
N GLY A 575 -44.30 43.13 -22.26
CA GLY A 575 -44.42 43.87 -21.00
C GLY A 575 -43.25 43.68 -20.02
N SER A 576 -42.26 42.84 -20.35
CA SER A 576 -41.01 42.74 -19.59
C SER A 576 -40.10 43.96 -19.83
N SER A 577 -39.26 44.31 -18.86
CA SER A 577 -38.24 45.35 -19.03
C SER A 577 -36.96 44.98 -18.27
N GLY A 578 -35.83 45.47 -18.77
CA GLY A 578 -34.50 45.19 -18.24
C GLY A 578 -33.44 46.00 -18.97
N THR A 579 -32.23 45.45 -19.11
CA THR A 579 -31.12 46.14 -19.75
C THR A 579 -30.38 45.27 -20.75
N LEU A 580 -29.85 45.87 -21.81
CA LEU A 580 -28.73 45.30 -22.58
C LEU A 580 -27.45 45.98 -22.11
N SER A 581 -26.44 45.20 -21.73
CA SER A 581 -25.21 45.70 -21.13
C SER A 581 -23.97 45.29 -21.93
N TYR A 582 -22.95 46.14 -21.89
CA TYR A 582 -21.62 45.92 -22.44
C TYR A 582 -20.56 46.10 -21.34
N SER A 583 -19.56 45.23 -21.30
CA SER A 583 -18.45 45.31 -20.34
C SER A 583 -17.06 45.09 -20.97
N SER A 584 -16.23 46.13 -20.97
CA SER A 584 -14.80 46.01 -21.30
C SER A 584 -13.94 45.58 -20.09
N GLY A 585 -14.56 45.07 -19.01
CA GLY A 585 -13.91 44.78 -17.72
C GLY A 585 -13.59 46.03 -16.88
N LEU A 586 -13.25 47.16 -17.50
CA LEU A 586 -12.96 48.45 -16.85
C LEU A 586 -14.09 49.48 -17.02
N ALA A 587 -14.73 49.53 -18.19
CA ALA A 587 -15.93 50.33 -18.42
C ALA A 587 -17.15 49.43 -18.63
N ASN A 588 -18.23 49.73 -17.89
CA ASN A 588 -19.54 49.08 -17.99
C ASN A 588 -20.59 50.13 -18.36
N CYS A 589 -21.41 49.82 -19.36
CA CYS A 589 -22.51 50.67 -19.80
C CYS A 589 -23.72 49.80 -20.16
N SER A 590 -24.91 50.36 -19.99
CA SER A 590 -26.18 49.67 -20.27
C SER A 590 -27.15 50.57 -21.03
N SER A 591 -27.99 49.95 -21.84
CA SER A 591 -29.15 50.52 -22.49
C SER A 591 -30.41 49.91 -21.87
N ALA A 592 -31.41 50.75 -21.56
CA ALA A 592 -32.67 50.27 -21.00
C ALA A 592 -33.56 49.70 -22.10
N VAL A 593 -33.97 48.44 -21.98
CA VAL A 593 -34.83 47.77 -22.98
C VAL A 593 -36.18 47.45 -22.35
N SER A 594 -37.27 47.79 -23.04
CA SER A 594 -38.64 47.45 -22.63
C SER A 594 -39.38 46.77 -23.77
N LEU A 595 -40.08 45.67 -23.45
CA LEU A 595 -40.88 44.94 -24.42
C LEU A 595 -42.30 45.48 -24.45
N SER A 596 -42.70 46.04 -25.59
CA SER A 596 -44.01 46.67 -25.76
C SER A 596 -45.15 45.64 -25.66
N THR A 597 -46.30 46.10 -25.17
CA THR A 597 -47.57 45.37 -25.22
C THR A 597 -48.51 45.86 -26.32
N ASP A 598 -48.25 47.05 -26.88
CA ASP A 598 -49.23 47.80 -27.69
C ASP A 598 -48.63 48.42 -28.98
N SER A 599 -47.33 48.23 -29.26
CA SER A 599 -46.67 48.76 -30.46
C SER A 599 -46.84 47.88 -31.71
N PRO A 600 -46.74 48.47 -32.92
CA PRO A 600 -46.55 47.71 -34.15
C PRO A 600 -45.26 46.88 -34.07
N TYR A 601 -45.25 45.67 -34.64
CA TYR A 601 -44.09 44.77 -34.54
C TYR A 601 -43.92 43.85 -35.74
N TYR A 602 -42.65 43.55 -36.03
CA TYR A 602 -42.25 42.53 -36.97
C TYR A 602 -42.22 41.16 -36.30
N LEU A 603 -42.89 40.17 -36.89
CA LEU A 603 -42.86 38.78 -36.44
C LEU A 603 -42.43 37.87 -37.59
N CYS A 604 -41.55 36.92 -37.28
CA CYS A 604 -41.13 35.83 -38.15
C CYS A 604 -41.72 34.54 -37.59
N GLU A 605 -42.12 33.63 -38.47
CA GLU A 605 -42.53 32.26 -38.14
C GLU A 605 -41.89 31.30 -39.16
N LEU A 606 -40.99 30.43 -38.71
CA LEU A 606 -40.26 29.46 -39.52
C LEU A 606 -40.86 28.06 -39.32
N VAL A 607 -41.66 27.60 -40.29
CA VAL A 607 -42.42 26.36 -40.17
C VAL A 607 -41.74 25.22 -40.94
N PRO A 608 -41.52 24.04 -40.35
CA PRO A 608 -41.90 23.63 -38.99
C PRO A 608 -40.96 24.19 -37.90
N GLU A 609 -41.48 24.46 -36.70
CA GLU A 609 -40.72 24.91 -35.51
C GLU A 609 -39.72 23.86 -34.99
N SER A 610 -40.02 22.57 -35.20
CA SER A 610 -39.08 21.47 -34.95
C SER A 610 -39.30 20.29 -35.90
N VAL A 611 -38.22 19.58 -36.25
CA VAL A 611 -38.28 18.44 -37.17
C VAL A 611 -37.15 17.44 -36.95
N THR A 612 -37.47 16.15 -37.12
CA THR A 612 -36.49 15.06 -37.20
C THR A 612 -36.18 14.77 -38.66
N ILE A 613 -34.90 14.87 -39.04
CA ILE A 613 -34.42 14.71 -40.43
C ILE A 613 -33.43 13.56 -40.48
N ASN A 614 -33.70 12.56 -41.32
CA ASN A 614 -32.75 11.46 -41.55
C ASN A 614 -31.52 11.97 -42.33
N GLN A 615 -30.35 11.40 -42.06
CA GLN A 615 -29.12 11.72 -42.81
C GLN A 615 -29.34 11.63 -44.33
N SER A 616 -28.74 12.56 -45.08
CA SER A 616 -28.88 12.72 -46.54
C SER A 616 -30.31 13.00 -47.05
N THR A 617 -31.24 13.39 -46.18
CA THR A 617 -32.57 13.91 -46.59
C THR A 617 -32.63 15.43 -46.42
N SER A 618 -33.49 16.07 -47.23
CA SER A 618 -33.69 17.51 -47.25
C SER A 618 -35.08 17.87 -46.72
N GLN A 619 -35.18 18.94 -45.93
CA GLN A 619 -36.43 19.49 -45.41
C GLN A 619 -36.53 20.97 -45.80
N HIS A 620 -37.72 21.38 -46.25
CA HIS A 620 -38.05 22.77 -46.52
C HIS A 620 -38.60 23.45 -45.25
N PHE A 621 -38.12 24.66 -44.97
CA PHE A 621 -38.59 25.52 -43.89
C PHE A 621 -39.20 26.77 -44.52
N THR A 622 -40.50 26.97 -44.32
CA THR A 622 -41.24 28.12 -44.86
C THR A 622 -41.22 29.27 -43.87
N LEU A 623 -40.73 30.43 -44.31
CA LEU A 623 -40.79 31.67 -43.54
C LEU A 623 -42.10 32.39 -43.84
N SER A 624 -42.88 32.67 -42.79
CA SER A 624 -43.96 33.65 -42.80
C SER A 624 -43.53 34.88 -42.03
N THR A 625 -43.75 36.06 -42.60
CA THR A 625 -43.42 37.36 -41.99
C THR A 625 -44.66 38.22 -41.85
N PHE A 626 -44.75 38.92 -40.72
CA PHE A 626 -45.90 39.74 -40.36
C PHE A 626 -45.45 41.11 -39.86
N LEU A 627 -46.25 42.13 -40.19
CA LEU A 627 -46.24 43.45 -39.57
C LEU A 627 -47.62 43.65 -38.95
N ASP A 628 -47.67 43.93 -37.65
CA ASP A 628 -48.90 44.16 -36.87
C ASP A 628 -49.87 42.95 -36.90
N GLY A 629 -49.31 41.74 -37.01
CA GLY A 629 -50.07 40.49 -37.18
C GLY A 629 -50.74 40.33 -38.56
N ALA A 630 -50.50 41.24 -39.51
CA ALA A 630 -50.89 41.10 -40.91
C ALA A 630 -49.69 40.59 -41.74
N PRO A 631 -49.87 39.63 -42.68
CA PRO A 631 -48.78 39.16 -43.53
C PRO A 631 -48.12 40.30 -44.30
N HIS A 632 -46.80 40.44 -44.15
CA HIS A 632 -46.01 41.51 -44.74
C HIS A 632 -44.64 40.94 -45.15
N PRO A 633 -44.28 40.96 -46.45
CA PRO A 633 -43.06 40.31 -46.93
C PRO A 633 -41.81 41.06 -46.44
N ALA A 634 -40.78 40.31 -46.07
CA ALA A 634 -39.45 40.87 -45.83
C ALA A 634 -38.74 41.26 -47.14
N ASP A 635 -37.91 42.29 -47.06
CA ASP A 635 -37.11 42.79 -48.20
C ASP A 635 -35.79 42.04 -48.36
N LEU A 636 -35.23 41.58 -47.25
CA LEU A 636 -34.03 40.75 -47.19
C LEU A 636 -34.17 39.72 -46.09
N VAL A 637 -33.74 38.48 -46.36
CA VAL A 637 -33.73 37.39 -45.38
C VAL A 637 -32.35 36.73 -45.45
N GLY A 638 -31.86 36.25 -44.30
CA GLY A 638 -30.71 35.35 -44.22
C GLY A 638 -31.00 34.20 -43.27
N TYR A 639 -30.49 33.01 -43.61
CA TYR A 639 -30.59 31.81 -42.78
C TYR A 639 -29.20 31.33 -42.36
N THR A 640 -29.06 30.97 -41.09
CA THR A 640 -27.80 30.53 -40.49
C THR A 640 -28.01 29.24 -39.70
N MET A 641 -27.06 28.31 -39.80
CA MET A 641 -27.02 27.12 -38.94
C MET A 641 -26.26 27.48 -37.67
N ILE A 642 -26.87 27.23 -36.50
CA ILE A 642 -26.31 27.56 -35.18
C ILE A 642 -26.39 26.36 -34.22
N ASN A 643 -25.90 26.54 -33.00
CA ASN A 643 -25.97 25.54 -31.91
C ASN A 643 -25.43 24.14 -32.28
N GLY A 644 -24.43 24.10 -33.17
CA GLY A 644 -23.76 22.87 -33.58
C GLY A 644 -24.36 22.17 -34.79
N LEU A 645 -25.45 22.67 -35.38
CA LEU A 645 -26.05 22.09 -36.58
C LEU A 645 -25.07 22.08 -37.77
N THR A 646 -24.84 20.91 -38.36
CA THR A 646 -23.96 20.74 -39.53
C THR A 646 -24.75 20.29 -40.76
N GLY A 647 -24.49 20.89 -41.93
CA GLY A 647 -25.15 20.51 -43.17
C GLY A 647 -25.02 21.54 -44.28
N THR A 648 -26.00 21.58 -45.19
CA THR A 648 -26.08 22.59 -46.23
C THR A 648 -27.46 23.24 -46.29
N LEU A 649 -27.48 24.57 -46.33
CA LEU A 649 -28.64 25.36 -46.69
C LEU A 649 -28.62 25.62 -48.21
N SER A 650 -29.79 25.55 -48.83
CA SER A 650 -30.00 25.75 -50.27
C SER A 650 -31.38 26.33 -50.54
N ASN A 651 -31.62 26.86 -51.75
CA ASN A 651 -32.88 27.55 -52.11
C ASN A 651 -33.29 28.64 -51.09
N ASP A 652 -32.29 29.35 -50.55
CA ASP A 652 -32.50 30.54 -49.71
C ASP A 652 -33.31 31.59 -50.49
N THR A 653 -34.50 31.88 -49.96
CA THR A 653 -35.44 32.86 -50.50
C THR A 653 -36.10 33.62 -49.35
N ILE A 654 -36.68 34.79 -49.68
CA ILE A 654 -37.51 35.58 -48.76
C ILE A 654 -38.77 34.85 -48.23
N THR A 655 -39.01 33.61 -48.66
CA THR A 655 -40.15 32.75 -48.27
C THR A 655 -39.75 31.43 -47.62
N GLY A 656 -38.46 31.10 -47.56
CA GLY A 656 -38.00 29.83 -46.96
C GLY A 656 -36.61 29.38 -47.42
N VAL A 657 -36.15 28.28 -46.82
CA VAL A 657 -34.86 27.63 -47.11
C VAL A 657 -35.00 26.10 -47.08
N ASP A 658 -34.19 25.40 -47.87
CA ASP A 658 -34.03 23.93 -47.80
C ASP A 658 -32.74 23.58 -47.04
N TYR A 659 -32.86 22.89 -45.91
CA TYR A 659 -31.71 22.29 -45.21
C TYR A 659 -31.56 20.83 -45.58
N THR A 660 -30.32 20.37 -45.76
CA THR A 660 -29.96 18.97 -46.00
C THR A 660 -28.96 18.48 -44.96
N ALA A 661 -29.32 17.42 -44.23
CA ALA A 661 -28.46 16.80 -43.23
C ALA A 661 -27.32 15.98 -43.88
N PRO A 662 -26.06 16.12 -43.46
CA PRO A 662 -24.94 15.33 -43.96
C PRO A 662 -24.92 13.93 -43.32
N PRO A 663 -24.15 12.98 -43.86
CA PRO A 663 -23.79 11.76 -43.12
C PRO A 663 -23.07 12.13 -41.81
N GLY A 664 -23.49 11.55 -40.69
CA GLY A 664 -22.97 11.92 -39.35
C GLY A 664 -23.34 13.33 -38.88
N GLY A 665 -24.42 13.91 -39.41
CA GLY A 665 -24.89 15.24 -39.02
C GLY A 665 -25.27 15.34 -37.53
N THR A 666 -25.01 16.52 -36.96
CA THR A 666 -25.25 16.88 -35.56
C THR A 666 -26.60 17.60 -35.37
N GLU A 667 -27.15 17.51 -34.16
CA GLU A 667 -28.32 18.27 -33.72
C GLU A 667 -27.99 19.77 -33.57
N GLY A 668 -29.00 20.64 -33.77
CA GLY A 668 -28.90 22.09 -33.55
C GLY A 668 -30.04 22.84 -34.24
N ASP A 669 -29.89 24.15 -34.45
CA ASP A 669 -30.98 25.01 -34.92
C ASP A 669 -30.66 25.73 -36.24
N ILE A 670 -31.71 25.99 -37.02
CA ILE A 670 -31.71 26.96 -38.12
C ILE A 670 -32.27 28.27 -37.57
N GLN A 671 -31.44 29.30 -37.58
CA GLN A 671 -31.85 30.68 -37.31
C GLN A 671 -32.25 31.36 -38.63
N VAL A 672 -33.32 32.14 -38.60
CA VAL A 672 -33.70 33.07 -39.67
C VAL A 672 -33.69 34.50 -39.17
N VAL A 673 -33.19 35.42 -39.99
CA VAL A 673 -33.22 36.86 -39.75
C VAL A 673 -33.85 37.54 -40.95
N ALA A 674 -34.95 38.26 -40.75
CA ALA A 674 -35.68 38.94 -41.81
C ALA A 674 -35.75 40.45 -41.57
N ASN A 675 -35.40 41.25 -42.58
CA ASN A 675 -35.26 42.69 -42.51
C ASN A 675 -36.29 43.40 -43.41
N PHE A 676 -36.77 44.54 -42.95
CA PHE A 676 -37.79 45.35 -43.61
C PHE A 676 -37.28 46.78 -43.79
N THR A 677 -37.35 47.30 -45.01
CA THR A 677 -36.78 48.61 -45.40
C THR A 677 -37.78 49.77 -45.34
N ASP A 678 -39.07 49.46 -45.21
CA ASP A 678 -40.15 50.44 -45.05
C ASP A 678 -40.33 50.91 -43.58
N ALA A 679 -39.46 50.48 -42.65
CA ALA A 679 -39.49 50.91 -41.25
C ALA A 679 -39.18 52.42 -41.10
N PRO A 680 -39.95 53.19 -40.30
CA PRO A 680 -39.78 54.64 -40.17
C PRO A 680 -38.58 55.09 -39.30
N ASP A 681 -37.91 54.16 -38.62
CA ASP A 681 -36.68 54.33 -37.84
C ASP A 681 -35.66 53.24 -38.26
N PRO A 682 -34.36 53.34 -37.90
CA PRO A 682 -33.35 52.32 -38.21
C PRO A 682 -33.47 51.04 -37.33
N ILE A 683 -34.71 50.65 -37.01
CA ILE A 683 -35.15 49.54 -36.18
C ILE A 683 -36.39 48.97 -36.90
N GLY A 684 -36.55 47.68 -37.14
CA GLY A 684 -35.68 46.53 -36.91
C GLY A 684 -36.15 45.38 -37.81
N GLY A 685 -35.66 44.17 -37.58
CA GLY A 685 -36.20 42.98 -38.24
C GLY A 685 -36.77 41.99 -37.24
N CYS A 686 -37.19 40.82 -37.72
CA CYS A 686 -37.57 39.70 -36.86
C CYS A 686 -36.57 38.54 -36.96
N VAL A 687 -36.45 37.82 -35.85
CA VAL A 687 -35.68 36.57 -35.75
C VAL A 687 -36.65 35.44 -35.44
N ASP A 688 -36.40 34.24 -35.99
CA ASP A 688 -37.04 33.02 -35.51
C ASP A 688 -36.09 31.81 -35.62
N PHE A 689 -36.46 30.68 -35.02
CA PHE A 689 -35.66 29.47 -34.95
C PHE A 689 -36.47 28.23 -35.32
N SER A 690 -35.81 27.26 -35.94
CA SER A 690 -36.34 25.92 -36.08
C SER A 690 -35.32 24.88 -35.63
N HIS A 691 -35.75 23.97 -34.76
CA HIS A 691 -34.90 22.95 -34.15
C HIS A 691 -34.83 21.67 -34.99
N VAL A 692 -33.62 21.18 -35.26
CA VAL A 692 -33.38 20.05 -36.17
C VAL A 692 -32.67 18.89 -35.46
N PHE A 693 -33.39 17.79 -35.33
CA PHE A 693 -32.85 16.53 -34.79
C PHE A 693 -32.38 15.60 -35.92
N VAL A 694 -31.09 15.23 -35.92
CA VAL A 694 -30.50 14.30 -36.90
C VAL A 694 -30.07 13.01 -36.19
N PRO A 695 -30.89 11.93 -36.19
CA PRO A 695 -30.50 10.67 -35.58
C PRO A 695 -29.39 10.01 -36.38
N ASP A 696 -28.32 9.56 -35.71
CA ASP A 696 -27.36 8.67 -36.34
C ASP A 696 -27.90 7.24 -36.45
N VAL A 697 -28.50 6.96 -37.60
CA VAL A 697 -29.08 5.68 -37.96
C VAL A 697 -28.07 4.53 -38.06
N ASN A 698 -26.76 4.82 -38.01
CA ASN A 698 -25.70 3.82 -38.07
C ASN A 698 -24.98 3.58 -36.73
N ALA A 699 -25.27 4.36 -35.69
CA ALA A 699 -24.67 4.18 -34.37
C ALA A 699 -25.25 2.94 -33.65
N PRO A 700 -24.44 2.21 -32.86
CA PRO A 700 -24.91 1.10 -32.04
C PRO A 700 -25.80 1.60 -30.90
N THR A 701 -27.00 1.04 -30.75
CA THR A 701 -27.96 1.37 -29.69
C THR A 701 -28.23 0.22 -28.72
N SER A 702 -27.87 -1.00 -29.11
CA SER A 702 -27.92 -2.20 -28.29
C SER A 702 -26.75 -3.11 -28.63
N CYS A 703 -26.32 -3.94 -27.67
CA CYS A 703 -25.35 -5.00 -27.93
C CYS A 703 -25.70 -6.26 -27.13
N GLU A 704 -25.24 -7.40 -27.65
CA GLU A 704 -25.35 -8.72 -27.02
C GLU A 704 -23.93 -9.29 -26.86
N MET A 705 -23.66 -9.90 -25.70
CA MET A 705 -22.37 -10.53 -25.39
C MET A 705 -22.55 -12.05 -25.24
N VAL A 706 -21.67 -12.80 -25.90
CA VAL A 706 -21.63 -14.27 -25.91
C VAL A 706 -20.26 -14.72 -25.38
N PRO A 707 -20.18 -15.62 -24.39
CA PRO A 707 -21.28 -16.21 -23.61
C PRO A 707 -21.97 -15.17 -22.72
N THR A 708 -23.27 -15.32 -22.46
CA THR A 708 -24.03 -14.43 -21.54
C THR A 708 -23.82 -14.81 -20.06
N ASN A 709 -23.49 -16.07 -19.80
CA ASN A 709 -23.08 -16.56 -18.48
C ASN A 709 -21.93 -17.55 -18.67
N LEU A 710 -20.89 -17.46 -17.85
CA LEU A 710 -19.72 -18.33 -17.87
C LEU A 710 -19.34 -18.77 -16.44
N THR A 711 -18.95 -20.03 -16.30
CA THR A 711 -18.18 -20.51 -15.15
C THR A 711 -16.78 -20.83 -15.64
N MET A 712 -15.73 -20.40 -14.95
CA MET A 712 -14.34 -20.66 -15.34
C MET A 712 -13.46 -20.79 -14.10
N ALA A 713 -12.36 -21.54 -14.19
CA ALA A 713 -11.37 -21.59 -13.12
C ALA A 713 -10.55 -20.27 -13.04
N PRO A 714 -9.89 -19.99 -11.89
CA PRO A 714 -8.92 -18.90 -11.82
C PRO A 714 -7.82 -19.09 -12.87
N LEU A 715 -7.41 -18.01 -13.54
CA LEU A 715 -6.42 -17.99 -14.63
C LEU A 715 -6.78 -18.84 -15.88
N GLU A 716 -7.99 -19.40 -15.97
CA GLU A 716 -8.48 -19.99 -17.22
C GLU A 716 -8.79 -18.89 -18.25
N LEU A 717 -8.55 -19.18 -19.54
CA LEU A 717 -8.73 -18.22 -20.63
C LEU A 717 -10.01 -18.52 -21.42
N ALA A 718 -10.88 -17.52 -21.54
CA ALA A 718 -12.14 -17.64 -22.29
C ALA A 718 -12.32 -16.52 -23.31
N ALA A 719 -12.93 -16.87 -24.45
CA ALA A 719 -13.29 -15.95 -25.51
C ALA A 719 -14.69 -15.36 -25.29
N PHE A 720 -14.79 -14.04 -25.41
CA PHE A 720 -16.03 -13.29 -25.41
C PHE A 720 -16.20 -12.59 -26.76
N THR A 721 -17.42 -12.58 -27.29
CA THR A 721 -17.78 -11.88 -28.53
C THR A 721 -18.93 -10.92 -28.24
N VAL A 722 -18.85 -9.72 -28.78
CA VAL A 722 -19.93 -8.73 -28.74
C VAL A 722 -20.45 -8.43 -30.14
N THR A 723 -21.77 -8.40 -30.28
CA THR A 723 -22.46 -7.96 -31.51
C THR A 723 -23.32 -6.76 -31.20
N CYS A 724 -23.15 -5.68 -31.96
CA CYS A 724 -23.90 -4.44 -31.80
C CYS A 724 -24.95 -4.27 -32.90
N GLU A 725 -26.10 -3.72 -32.52
CA GLU A 725 -27.20 -3.40 -33.42
C GLU A 725 -27.57 -1.92 -33.32
N ASN A 726 -27.92 -1.32 -34.46
CA ASN A 726 -28.50 0.02 -34.48
C ASN A 726 -29.99 0.00 -34.06
N PHE A 727 -30.61 1.18 -34.01
CA PHE A 727 -32.01 1.35 -33.59
C PHE A 727 -33.04 0.50 -34.37
N PHE A 728 -32.66 0.01 -35.56
CA PHE A 728 -33.51 -0.80 -36.43
C PHE A 728 -33.26 -2.31 -36.29
N GLY A 729 -32.39 -2.76 -35.37
CA GLY A 729 -32.01 -4.16 -35.22
C GLY A 729 -31.14 -4.68 -36.38
N ASN A 730 -30.40 -3.79 -37.05
CA ASN A 730 -29.40 -4.23 -38.04
C ASN A 730 -28.02 -4.28 -37.38
N PRO A 731 -27.22 -5.33 -37.62
CA PRO A 731 -25.85 -5.39 -37.17
C PRO A 731 -25.04 -4.20 -37.69
N VAL A 732 -24.34 -3.53 -36.79
CA VAL A 732 -23.38 -2.46 -37.07
C VAL A 732 -22.07 -2.75 -36.34
N PRO A 733 -20.93 -2.20 -36.79
CA PRO A 733 -19.70 -2.26 -36.02
C PRO A 733 -19.94 -1.75 -34.60
N CYS A 734 -19.53 -2.55 -33.61
CA CYS A 734 -19.26 -2.05 -32.28
C CYS A 734 -18.11 -1.02 -32.38
N ILE A 735 -18.16 0.06 -31.60
CA ILE A 735 -17.18 1.16 -31.71
C ILE A 735 -16.36 1.24 -30.41
N GLY A 736 -15.06 1.01 -30.52
CA GLY A 736 -14.10 1.07 -29.41
C GLY A 736 -13.88 -0.25 -28.66
N ASP A 737 -12.78 -0.32 -27.91
CA ASP A 737 -12.26 -1.50 -27.21
C ASP A 737 -12.56 -1.48 -25.69
N ASN A 738 -13.67 -0.86 -25.27
CA ASN A 738 -13.98 -0.59 -23.86
C ASN A 738 -14.51 -1.83 -23.11
N TRP A 739 -13.67 -2.86 -23.03
CA TRP A 739 -13.85 -4.03 -22.18
C TRP A 739 -13.30 -3.78 -20.78
N PHE A 740 -14.04 -4.19 -19.74
CA PHE A 740 -13.59 -4.11 -18.35
C PHE A 740 -14.29 -5.12 -17.44
N TRP A 741 -13.57 -5.58 -16.42
CA TRP A 741 -14.14 -6.39 -15.33
C TRP A 741 -14.89 -5.51 -14.31
N GLY A 742 -15.93 -6.08 -13.69
CA GLY A 742 -16.69 -5.39 -12.65
C GLY A 742 -17.56 -6.32 -11.81
N ASP A 743 -18.46 -5.72 -11.02
CA ASP A 743 -19.29 -6.41 -10.03
C ASP A 743 -18.51 -7.32 -9.04
N GLY A 744 -17.24 -6.99 -8.77
CA GLY A 744 -16.41 -7.68 -7.77
C GLY A 744 -15.37 -8.65 -8.33
N LEU A 745 -15.29 -8.83 -9.64
CA LEU A 745 -14.20 -9.59 -10.28
C LEU A 745 -13.02 -8.71 -10.67
N THR A 746 -11.82 -9.27 -10.52
CA THR A 746 -10.56 -8.81 -11.10
C THR A 746 -10.05 -9.83 -12.13
N GLY A 747 -9.30 -9.35 -13.11
CA GLY A 747 -8.79 -10.12 -14.24
C GLY A 747 -8.17 -9.20 -15.28
N ASP A 748 -7.67 -9.77 -16.37
CA ASP A 748 -7.08 -9.01 -17.48
C ASP A 748 -7.39 -9.68 -18.84
N PHE A 749 -6.81 -9.13 -19.91
CA PHE A 749 -7.05 -9.49 -21.30
C PHE A 749 -5.75 -9.90 -22.00
N VAL A 750 -5.75 -11.08 -22.63
CA VAL A 750 -4.65 -11.51 -23.52
C VAL A 750 -4.72 -10.77 -24.87
N GLU A 751 -5.94 -10.59 -25.38
CA GLU A 751 -6.23 -9.72 -26.51
C GLU A 751 -7.66 -9.17 -26.43
N LYS A 752 -7.89 -8.00 -27.02
CA LYS A 752 -9.24 -7.44 -27.20
C LYS A 752 -9.29 -6.51 -28.43
N ASP A 753 -10.43 -6.52 -29.12
CA ASP A 753 -10.78 -5.59 -30.19
C ASP A 753 -12.22 -5.05 -30.00
N GLU A 754 -12.77 -4.39 -31.01
CA GLU A 754 -14.12 -3.82 -30.98
C GLU A 754 -15.24 -4.87 -30.81
N THR A 755 -14.95 -6.14 -31.09
CA THR A 755 -15.91 -7.25 -31.24
C THR A 755 -15.54 -8.51 -30.46
N HIS A 756 -14.28 -8.70 -30.06
CA HIS A 756 -13.79 -9.88 -29.35
C HIS A 756 -12.92 -9.48 -28.15
N ALA A 757 -12.89 -10.33 -27.13
CA ALA A 757 -11.93 -10.25 -26.04
C ALA A 757 -11.61 -11.65 -25.49
N ASN A 758 -10.34 -11.98 -25.38
CA ASN A 758 -9.86 -13.17 -24.68
C ASN A 758 -9.42 -12.74 -23.28
N ALA A 759 -10.19 -13.12 -22.27
CA ALA A 759 -10.03 -12.63 -20.91
C ALA A 759 -9.88 -13.78 -19.91
N TYR A 760 -9.11 -13.52 -18.85
CA TYR A 760 -8.94 -14.42 -17.71
C TYR A 760 -9.22 -13.67 -16.40
N SER A 761 -9.59 -14.41 -15.35
CA SER A 761 -9.85 -13.83 -14.03
C SER A 761 -8.78 -14.24 -13.02
N THR A 762 -8.31 -13.26 -12.24
CA THR A 762 -7.41 -13.46 -11.09
C THR A 762 -8.19 -13.58 -9.77
N SER A 763 -9.52 -13.59 -9.82
CA SER A 763 -10.37 -13.63 -8.62
C SER A 763 -10.36 -15.03 -8.00
N PRO A 764 -10.48 -15.18 -6.68
CA PRO A 764 -10.49 -16.49 -6.03
C PRO A 764 -11.77 -17.29 -6.33
N VAL A 765 -11.68 -18.62 -6.20
CA VAL A 765 -12.80 -19.55 -6.33
C VAL A 765 -13.96 -19.15 -5.40
N GLY A 766 -15.19 -19.23 -5.93
CA GLY A 766 -16.41 -18.74 -5.29
C GLY A 766 -16.76 -17.29 -5.61
N SER A 767 -15.90 -16.55 -6.32
CA SER A 767 -16.19 -15.18 -6.75
C SER A 767 -17.25 -15.14 -7.85
N THR A 768 -18.09 -14.10 -7.85
CA THR A 768 -19.08 -13.84 -8.91
C THR A 768 -19.09 -12.37 -9.25
N GLY A 769 -19.28 -12.04 -10.52
CA GLY A 769 -19.36 -10.67 -11.02
C GLY A 769 -19.59 -10.65 -12.52
N LYS A 770 -19.04 -9.66 -13.24
CA LYS A 770 -19.29 -9.50 -14.68
C LYS A 770 -18.09 -9.02 -15.48
N LEU A 771 -18.08 -9.41 -16.74
CA LEU A 771 -17.33 -8.74 -17.79
C LEU A 771 -18.27 -7.78 -18.54
N PHE A 772 -17.85 -6.55 -18.79
CA PHE A 772 -18.62 -5.52 -19.47
C PHE A 772 -17.99 -5.10 -20.80
N TYR A 773 -18.84 -4.69 -21.74
CA TYR A 773 -18.47 -3.96 -22.96
C TYR A 773 -19.33 -2.69 -23.08
N SER A 774 -18.73 -1.58 -23.53
CA SER A 774 -19.40 -0.30 -23.74
C SER A 774 -18.99 0.37 -25.06
N SER A 775 -19.97 0.90 -25.79
CA SER A 775 -19.77 1.64 -27.05
C SER A 775 -20.41 3.04 -27.01
N MET A 776 -20.26 3.73 -25.87
CA MET A 776 -20.88 5.03 -25.50
C MET A 776 -22.42 5.04 -25.43
N LEU A 777 -23.10 4.39 -26.36
CA LEU A 777 -24.56 4.37 -26.54
C LEU A 777 -25.17 2.98 -26.26
N ALA A 778 -24.40 1.90 -26.45
CA ALA A 778 -24.80 0.53 -26.10
C ALA A 778 -23.85 -0.09 -25.07
N ASN A 779 -24.43 -0.74 -24.06
CA ASN A 779 -23.73 -1.46 -22.98
C ASN A 779 -24.28 -2.88 -22.86
N CYS A 780 -23.39 -3.85 -22.70
CA CYS A 780 -23.75 -5.26 -22.49
C CYS A 780 -22.73 -5.94 -21.58
N SER A 781 -23.09 -7.10 -21.02
CA SER A 781 -22.28 -7.79 -20.01
C SER A 781 -22.51 -9.30 -20.00
N SER A 782 -21.46 -10.05 -19.69
CA SER A 782 -21.54 -11.47 -19.33
C SER A 782 -21.45 -11.64 -17.82
N ASN A 783 -22.27 -12.51 -17.24
CA ASN A 783 -22.12 -12.90 -15.83
C ASN A 783 -21.04 -13.98 -15.72
N VAL A 784 -20.02 -13.75 -14.90
CA VAL A 784 -18.90 -14.68 -14.72
C VAL A 784 -18.87 -15.18 -13.28
N THR A 785 -18.70 -16.49 -13.13
CA THR A 785 -18.52 -17.19 -11.85
C THR A 785 -17.17 -17.89 -11.86
N ILE A 786 -16.36 -17.69 -10.82
CA ILE A 786 -15.08 -18.36 -10.72
C ILE A 786 -15.24 -19.61 -9.87
N ASP A 787 -15.16 -20.78 -10.51
CA ASP A 787 -15.29 -22.09 -9.88
C ASP A 787 -14.61 -23.17 -10.73
N PHE A 788 -14.12 -24.23 -10.10
CA PHE A 788 -13.53 -25.35 -10.82
C PHE A 788 -14.64 -26.19 -11.46
N HIS A 789 -14.53 -26.48 -12.76
CA HIS A 789 -15.41 -27.39 -13.47
C HIS A 789 -14.66 -28.59 -14.06
N ASP A 790 -15.38 -29.67 -14.36
CA ASP A 790 -14.82 -30.79 -15.10
C ASP A 790 -14.22 -30.30 -16.43
N GLY A 791 -12.94 -30.61 -16.67
CA GLY A 791 -12.20 -30.21 -17.85
C GLY A 791 -11.52 -28.83 -17.76
N TYR A 792 -11.35 -28.25 -16.58
CA TYR A 792 -10.63 -26.97 -16.45
C TYR A 792 -9.15 -27.09 -16.83
N TYR A 793 -8.61 -26.01 -17.38
CA TYR A 793 -7.20 -25.86 -17.74
C TYR A 793 -6.47 -25.02 -16.68
N GLY A 794 -5.22 -25.35 -16.40
CA GLY A 794 -4.33 -24.54 -15.58
C GLY A 794 -2.88 -24.64 -16.04
N CYS A 795 -2.12 -23.55 -15.97
CA CYS A 795 -0.70 -23.51 -16.32
C CYS A 795 0.15 -23.00 -15.14
N ASP A 796 1.46 -23.21 -15.23
CA ASP A 796 2.47 -22.88 -14.22
C ASP A 796 3.75 -22.41 -14.94
N LEU A 797 4.22 -21.21 -14.61
CA LEU A 797 5.53 -20.66 -14.94
C LEU A 797 6.47 -20.83 -13.75
N THR A 798 7.39 -21.79 -13.84
CA THR A 798 8.41 -22.00 -12.80
C THR A 798 9.78 -21.43 -13.22
N PRO A 799 10.39 -20.49 -12.47
CA PRO A 799 9.96 -19.98 -11.16
C PRO A 799 8.82 -18.95 -11.23
N ASP A 800 8.03 -18.91 -10.16
CA ASP A 800 6.90 -18.00 -9.92
C ASP A 800 7.33 -16.53 -9.73
N SER A 801 8.58 -16.30 -9.31
CA SER A 801 9.17 -14.97 -9.26
C SER A 801 10.70 -14.98 -9.42
N VAL A 802 11.28 -13.87 -9.89
CA VAL A 802 12.74 -13.69 -9.98
C VAL A 802 13.17 -12.22 -9.82
N SER A 803 14.39 -12.03 -9.31
CA SER A 803 15.12 -10.75 -9.35
C SER A 803 16.40 -10.89 -10.17
N LEU A 804 16.61 -9.99 -11.14
CA LEU A 804 17.68 -10.05 -12.14
C LEU A 804 18.50 -8.75 -12.20
N ASN A 805 19.76 -8.83 -12.62
CA ASN A 805 20.50 -7.63 -13.01
C ASN A 805 20.12 -7.19 -14.42
N TYR A 806 20.60 -6.00 -14.77
CA TYR A 806 20.67 -5.54 -16.15
C TYR A 806 21.42 -6.54 -17.03
N SER A 807 20.87 -6.83 -18.21
CA SER A 807 21.42 -7.81 -19.17
C SER A 807 21.55 -9.27 -18.66
N ASP A 808 20.97 -9.64 -17.50
CA ASP A 808 20.83 -11.05 -17.10
C ASP A 808 19.67 -11.71 -17.87
N SER A 809 19.76 -13.02 -18.10
CA SER A 809 18.69 -13.83 -18.71
C SER A 809 18.17 -14.88 -17.73
N GLN A 810 16.85 -15.12 -17.73
CA GLN A 810 16.20 -16.18 -16.92
C GLN A 810 15.34 -17.07 -17.80
N HIS A 811 15.44 -18.39 -17.59
CA HIS A 811 14.54 -19.36 -18.20
C HIS A 811 13.35 -19.67 -17.27
N PHE A 812 12.14 -19.64 -17.79
CA PHE A 812 10.93 -20.07 -17.12
C PHE A 812 10.39 -21.32 -17.80
N ASN A 813 10.25 -22.41 -17.05
CA ASN A 813 9.57 -23.61 -17.55
C ASN A 813 8.07 -23.33 -17.56
N PHE A 814 7.40 -23.62 -18.66
CA PHE A 814 5.94 -23.48 -18.78
C PHE A 814 5.32 -24.86 -18.89
N ALA A 815 4.49 -25.22 -17.93
CA ALA A 815 3.80 -26.50 -17.88
C ALA A 815 2.30 -26.28 -17.66
N CYS A 816 1.47 -27.02 -18.37
CA CYS A 816 0.03 -26.96 -18.20
C CYS A 816 -0.55 -28.32 -17.82
N THR A 817 -1.74 -28.28 -17.21
CA THR A 817 -2.48 -29.44 -16.74
C THR A 817 -3.96 -29.32 -17.11
N VAL A 818 -4.62 -30.47 -17.24
CA VAL A 818 -6.08 -30.56 -17.31
C VAL A 818 -6.56 -31.20 -16.01
N ASN A 819 -7.59 -30.62 -15.39
CA ASN A 819 -8.11 -30.98 -14.06
C ASN A 819 -7.06 -30.93 -12.92
N GLY A 820 -5.93 -30.24 -13.10
CA GLY A 820 -4.88 -30.11 -12.09
C GLY A 820 -4.05 -31.37 -11.83
N THR A 821 -4.20 -32.44 -12.63
CA THR A 821 -3.47 -33.71 -12.41
C THR A 821 -2.81 -34.31 -13.64
N ASP A 822 -3.39 -34.13 -14.83
CA ASP A 822 -2.86 -34.71 -16.06
C ASP A 822 -2.02 -33.66 -16.81
N PRO A 823 -0.69 -33.88 -17.00
CA PRO A 823 0.14 -32.96 -17.78
C PRO A 823 -0.36 -32.87 -19.22
N ALA A 824 -0.65 -31.66 -19.67
CA ALA A 824 -1.14 -31.38 -21.00
C ALA A 824 -0.16 -30.42 -21.68
N THR A 825 0.39 -30.84 -22.82
CA THR A 825 1.16 -29.92 -23.67
C THR A 825 0.18 -29.02 -24.41
N PRO A 826 0.28 -27.68 -24.30
CA PRO A 826 -0.52 -26.77 -25.10
C PRO A 826 -0.20 -26.95 -26.59
N ASP A 827 -1.21 -26.73 -27.44
CA ASP A 827 -1.08 -26.78 -28.90
C ASP A 827 -0.28 -25.58 -29.44
N ASP A 828 -0.43 -24.43 -28.79
CA ASP A 828 0.30 -23.19 -29.08
C ASP A 828 0.56 -22.42 -27.78
N THR A 829 1.59 -21.58 -27.75
CA THR A 829 1.95 -20.76 -26.58
C THR A 829 2.33 -19.36 -26.96
N ASP A 830 1.77 -18.37 -26.25
CA ASP A 830 2.20 -16.97 -26.34
C ASP A 830 2.83 -16.51 -25.03
N TYR A 831 3.76 -15.56 -25.11
CA TYR A 831 4.49 -15.01 -23.96
C TYR A 831 4.54 -13.50 -24.07
N GLN A 832 3.97 -12.81 -23.10
CA GLN A 832 3.83 -11.35 -23.10
C GLN A 832 4.46 -10.73 -21.86
N LEU A 833 4.96 -9.50 -22.00
CA LEU A 833 5.45 -8.70 -20.89
C LEU A 833 4.36 -7.69 -20.50
N VAL A 834 3.86 -7.79 -19.28
CA VAL A 834 2.73 -7.01 -18.76
C VAL A 834 3.11 -6.26 -17.48
N ASP A 835 2.20 -5.42 -16.97
CA ASP A 835 2.37 -4.63 -15.74
C ASP A 835 3.62 -3.73 -15.68
N GLY A 836 4.10 -3.26 -16.83
CA GLY A 836 5.25 -2.36 -16.93
C GLY A 836 6.60 -3.06 -17.05
N LEU A 837 6.62 -4.39 -17.20
CA LEU A 837 7.82 -5.15 -17.48
C LEU A 837 8.35 -4.85 -18.89
N ILE A 838 9.64 -4.52 -18.99
CA ILE A 838 10.35 -4.22 -20.25
C ILE A 838 11.43 -5.31 -20.44
N GLY A 839 11.70 -5.71 -21.68
CA GLY A 839 12.73 -6.71 -21.99
C GLY A 839 12.47 -7.37 -23.34
N SER A 840 13.06 -8.54 -23.56
CA SER A 840 12.68 -9.44 -24.67
C SER A 840 12.42 -10.86 -24.18
N VAL A 841 11.48 -11.54 -24.85
CA VAL A 841 11.13 -12.94 -24.59
C VAL A 841 11.38 -13.78 -25.83
N ASN A 842 11.84 -15.01 -25.63
CA ASN A 842 12.04 -16.00 -26.68
C ASN A 842 11.55 -17.38 -26.19
N GLY A 843 10.32 -17.72 -26.57
CA GLY A 843 9.58 -18.85 -26.02
C GLY A 843 9.39 -20.05 -26.96
N ASN A 844 8.96 -21.16 -26.37
CA ASN A 844 8.46 -22.36 -27.02
C ASN A 844 7.36 -23.02 -26.15
N LEU A 845 6.76 -24.11 -26.63
CA LEU A 845 5.64 -24.82 -25.96
C LEU A 845 5.92 -25.32 -24.52
N THR A 846 7.16 -25.27 -24.03
CA THR A 846 7.58 -25.80 -22.72
C THR A 846 8.31 -24.77 -21.85
N GLY A 847 8.44 -23.53 -22.29
CA GLY A 847 9.11 -22.49 -21.53
C GLY A 847 9.64 -21.33 -22.38
N VAL A 848 10.12 -20.31 -21.69
CA VAL A 848 10.54 -19.03 -22.28
C VAL A 848 11.81 -18.50 -21.62
N ASP A 849 12.74 -18.02 -22.46
CA ASP A 849 13.87 -17.21 -22.02
C ASP A 849 13.44 -15.74 -21.98
N TYR A 850 13.60 -15.07 -20.84
CA TYR A 850 13.46 -13.63 -20.68
C TYR A 850 14.85 -13.00 -20.56
N ASP A 851 15.12 -11.97 -21.35
CA ASP A 851 16.32 -11.15 -21.30
C ASP A 851 16.01 -9.76 -20.69
N ALA A 852 16.68 -9.43 -19.59
CA ALA A 852 16.49 -8.18 -18.87
C ALA A 852 17.16 -6.98 -19.58
N PRO A 853 16.52 -5.80 -19.63
CA PRO A 853 17.09 -4.60 -20.24
C PRO A 853 18.14 -3.93 -19.33
N ASP A 854 18.85 -2.94 -19.86
CA ASP A 854 19.82 -2.12 -19.12
C ASP A 854 19.15 -0.97 -18.30
N GLU A 855 17.93 -1.20 -17.80
CA GLU A 855 17.16 -0.23 -17.00
C GLU A 855 16.29 -0.91 -15.94
N ASN A 856 15.95 -0.18 -14.88
CA ASN A 856 15.08 -0.70 -13.82
C ASN A 856 13.65 -0.90 -14.37
N THR A 857 13.13 -2.12 -14.25
CA THR A 857 11.76 -2.46 -14.64
C THR A 857 11.22 -3.56 -13.73
N SER A 858 9.91 -3.57 -13.50
CA SER A 858 9.23 -4.61 -12.74
C SER A 858 7.81 -4.74 -13.29
N GLY A 859 7.29 -5.96 -13.25
CA GLY A 859 5.98 -6.33 -13.76
C GLY A 859 5.92 -7.85 -13.89
N ASN A 860 5.06 -8.36 -14.76
CA ASN A 860 4.83 -9.80 -14.87
C ASN A 860 5.12 -10.33 -16.28
N LEU A 861 5.65 -11.54 -16.33
CA LEU A 861 5.72 -12.38 -17.52
C LEU A 861 4.44 -13.22 -17.57
N LEU A 862 3.60 -12.96 -18.58
CA LEU A 862 2.37 -13.69 -18.84
C LEU A 862 2.66 -14.82 -19.83
N GLY A 863 2.45 -16.07 -19.40
CA GLY A 863 2.50 -17.25 -20.26
C GLY A 863 1.09 -17.73 -20.58
N VAL A 864 0.76 -17.91 -21.87
CA VAL A 864 -0.56 -18.34 -22.33
C VAL A 864 -0.43 -19.69 -23.02
N GLY A 865 -1.19 -20.69 -22.59
CA GLY A 865 -1.27 -22.00 -23.22
C GLY A 865 -2.63 -22.22 -23.89
N TYR A 866 -2.64 -22.39 -25.21
CA TYR A 866 -3.85 -22.64 -26.00
C TYR A 866 -4.07 -24.13 -26.25
N PHE A 867 -5.33 -24.57 -26.27
CA PHE A 867 -5.70 -25.97 -26.52
C PHE A 867 -6.81 -26.07 -27.58
N ASN A 868 -6.52 -26.72 -28.70
CA ASN A 868 -7.46 -26.91 -29.81
C ASN A 868 -8.68 -27.78 -29.43
N ASP A 869 -8.50 -28.67 -28.44
CA ASP A 869 -9.55 -29.54 -27.91
C ASP A 869 -10.37 -28.87 -26.78
N ALA A 870 -10.09 -27.61 -26.43
CA ALA A 870 -10.89 -26.86 -25.44
C ALA A 870 -12.34 -26.66 -25.93
N PRO A 871 -13.35 -26.93 -25.10
CA PRO A 871 -14.74 -26.70 -25.48
C PRO A 871 -15.03 -25.19 -25.51
N PRO A 872 -15.62 -24.62 -26.57
CA PRO A 872 -15.98 -23.21 -26.57
C PRO A 872 -16.93 -22.86 -25.40
N PRO A 873 -16.69 -21.76 -24.67
CA PRO A 873 -15.87 -20.61 -25.05
C PRO A 873 -14.42 -20.62 -24.52
N TYR A 874 -13.96 -21.67 -23.85
CA TYR A 874 -12.59 -21.73 -23.33
C TYR A 874 -11.57 -21.89 -24.46
N LEU A 875 -10.41 -21.25 -24.30
CA LEU A 875 -9.27 -21.33 -25.21
C LEU A 875 -8.07 -22.04 -24.59
N GLY A 876 -7.98 -22.04 -23.25
CA GLY A 876 -6.90 -22.65 -22.50
C GLY A 876 -6.72 -22.00 -21.14
N ALA A 877 -5.47 -21.77 -20.72
CA ALA A 877 -5.16 -21.13 -19.44
C ALA A 877 -3.92 -20.23 -19.54
N VAL A 878 -3.76 -19.36 -18.56
CA VAL A 878 -2.59 -18.50 -18.40
C VAL A 878 -1.88 -18.78 -17.08
N ASP A 879 -0.64 -18.31 -16.97
CA ASP A 879 0.01 -18.08 -15.69
C ASP A 879 0.89 -16.81 -15.71
N LEU A 880 1.23 -16.30 -14.52
CA LEU A 880 1.95 -15.05 -14.32
C LEU A 880 3.17 -15.28 -13.40
N SER A 881 4.37 -15.00 -13.91
CA SER A 881 5.58 -14.97 -13.09
C SER A 881 6.07 -13.54 -12.87
N HIS A 882 6.38 -13.18 -11.63
CA HIS A 882 6.79 -11.81 -11.29
C HIS A 882 8.28 -11.58 -11.52
N ILE A 883 8.62 -10.54 -12.30
CA ILE A 883 10.02 -10.21 -12.61
C ILE A 883 10.36 -8.82 -12.08
N SER A 884 11.51 -8.72 -11.43
CA SER A 884 12.12 -7.48 -10.98
C SER A 884 13.55 -7.35 -11.52
N VAL A 885 13.77 -6.37 -12.40
CA VAL A 885 15.08 -6.03 -12.94
C VAL A 885 15.59 -4.78 -12.25
N SER A 886 16.76 -4.87 -11.64
CA SER A 886 17.39 -3.72 -11.00
C SER A 886 18.89 -3.72 -11.14
N ASN A 887 19.50 -2.54 -11.10
CA ASN A 887 20.95 -2.45 -11.08
C ASN A 887 21.55 -2.87 -9.73
N MET A 888 21.83 -4.16 -9.52
CA MET A 888 22.58 -4.58 -8.33
C MET A 888 24.10 -4.27 -8.43
N SER A 889 24.56 -3.61 -9.51
CA SER A 889 25.96 -3.21 -9.66
C SER A 889 26.33 -1.94 -8.88
N GLY A 890 26.45 -2.07 -7.55
CA GLY A 890 27.23 -1.14 -6.73
C GLY A 890 26.90 -1.14 -5.22
N PRO A 891 27.90 -1.09 -4.32
CA PRO A 891 29.28 -1.55 -4.49
C PRO A 891 29.82 -2.29 -3.24
N CYS A 892 29.57 -3.60 -3.08
CA CYS A 892 30.44 -4.44 -2.23
C CYS A 892 30.25 -5.96 -2.43
N VAL A 893 30.92 -6.53 -3.43
CA VAL A 893 31.20 -7.98 -3.50
C VAL A 893 32.71 -8.20 -3.44
N GLY A 894 33.30 -7.82 -2.30
CA GLY A 894 34.74 -7.88 -2.04
C GLY A 894 35.09 -7.38 -0.64
N PRO A 895 36.22 -7.78 -0.06
CA PRO A 895 36.56 -7.55 1.36
C PRO A 895 36.98 -6.10 1.72
N ASP A 896 36.69 -5.12 0.87
CA ASP A 896 37.18 -3.73 0.97
C ASP A 896 36.03 -2.69 1.10
N CYS A 897 34.98 -2.99 1.87
CA CYS A 897 33.97 -1.97 2.23
C CYS A 897 34.58 -0.99 3.25
N ASN A 898 34.40 0.32 3.05
CA ASN A 898 34.98 1.33 3.94
C ASN A 898 34.01 1.68 5.09
N PRO A 899 34.51 2.14 6.26
CA PRO A 899 33.64 2.49 7.37
C PRO A 899 32.76 3.71 7.04
N GLY A 900 31.44 3.55 7.12
CA GLY A 900 30.46 4.63 6.95
C GLY A 900 29.53 4.50 5.75
N ASP A 901 29.64 3.44 4.94
CA ASP A 901 28.73 3.20 3.83
C ASP A 901 27.37 2.65 4.35
N THR A 902 26.27 3.29 3.95
CA THR A 902 24.89 2.84 4.22
C THR A 902 24.47 1.83 3.16
N LEU A 903 24.02 0.65 3.58
CA LEU A 903 23.45 -0.37 2.70
C LEU A 903 21.93 -0.31 2.76
N ASP A 904 21.30 -0.20 1.58
CA ASP A 904 19.86 -0.02 1.41
C ASP A 904 19.26 -1.25 0.74
N CYS A 905 18.58 -2.10 1.53
CA CYS A 905 17.96 -3.34 1.05
C CYS A 905 16.48 -3.10 0.74
N ARG A 906 16.12 -3.15 -0.54
CA ARG A 906 14.72 -3.11 -0.99
C ARG A 906 14.15 -4.52 -1.06
N ILE A 907 12.96 -4.69 -0.48
CA ILE A 907 12.21 -5.94 -0.54
C ILE A 907 10.91 -5.65 -1.29
N LEU A 908 10.81 -6.20 -2.50
CA LEU A 908 9.57 -6.31 -3.26
C LEU A 908 8.84 -7.58 -2.79
N ALA A 909 7.56 -7.47 -2.46
CA ALA A 909 6.74 -8.66 -2.21
C ALA A 909 6.52 -9.38 -3.55
N PRO A 910 6.67 -10.72 -3.63
CA PRO A 910 6.62 -11.45 -4.90
C PRO A 910 5.24 -11.47 -5.59
N TYR A 911 4.21 -10.94 -4.94
CA TYR A 911 2.86 -10.83 -5.49
C TYR A 911 2.23 -9.47 -5.17
N PRO A 912 1.34 -8.94 -6.03
CA PRO A 912 0.40 -7.90 -5.63
C PRO A 912 -0.59 -8.48 -4.61
N LEU A 913 -0.26 -8.35 -3.32
CA LEU A 913 -1.13 -8.82 -2.24
C LEU A 913 -2.53 -8.18 -2.39
N VAL A 914 -3.56 -9.03 -2.53
CA VAL A 914 -4.96 -8.59 -2.51
C VAL A 914 -5.36 -8.36 -1.04
N ILE A 915 -4.93 -7.21 -0.52
CA ILE A 915 -5.06 -6.88 0.90
C ILE A 915 -6.48 -6.39 1.24
N PRO A 916 -7.25 -7.09 2.09
CA PRO A 916 -8.44 -6.49 2.72
C PRO A 916 -8.01 -5.37 3.68
N THR A 917 -8.76 -4.28 3.72
CA THR A 917 -8.43 -3.08 4.51
C THR A 917 -8.14 -3.40 5.98
N GLY A 918 -6.89 -3.17 6.42
CA GLY A 918 -6.45 -3.39 7.81
C GLY A 918 -5.64 -4.67 8.04
N TYR A 919 -4.92 -5.17 7.04
CA TYR A 919 -4.05 -6.35 7.18
C TYR A 919 -2.80 -6.06 8.01
N HIS A 920 -2.41 -7.04 8.82
CA HIS A 920 -1.22 -7.06 9.66
C HIS A 920 -0.39 -8.30 9.34
N GLY A 921 0.91 -8.14 9.05
CA GLY A 921 1.81 -9.25 8.72
C GLY A 921 3.19 -9.10 9.35
N TRP A 922 3.95 -10.20 9.42
CA TRP A 922 5.36 -10.22 9.79
C TRP A 922 6.18 -10.65 8.58
N TYR A 923 7.28 -9.94 8.29
CA TYR A 923 8.24 -10.31 7.27
C TYR A 923 9.60 -10.59 7.91
N GLY A 924 10.15 -11.78 7.69
CA GLY A 924 11.44 -12.19 8.28
C GLY A 924 12.63 -11.96 7.34
N ILE A 925 13.80 -11.64 7.91
CA ILE A 925 15.09 -11.60 7.19
C ILE A 925 16.07 -12.54 7.89
N ARG A 926 16.93 -13.23 7.11
CA ARG A 926 18.07 -13.98 7.64
C ARG A 926 19.39 -13.29 7.28
N CYS A 927 20.19 -13.00 8.30
CA CYS A 927 21.57 -12.58 8.14
C CYS A 927 22.50 -13.80 8.06
N GLY A 928 23.02 -14.07 6.86
CA GLY A 928 24.02 -15.11 6.61
C GLY A 928 23.48 -16.55 6.63
N VAL A 929 24.23 -17.44 5.98
CA VAL A 929 23.86 -18.84 5.69
C VAL A 929 23.77 -19.72 6.95
N ASP A 930 24.49 -19.34 8.02
CA ASP A 930 24.69 -20.17 9.21
C ASP A 930 23.79 -19.78 10.42
N GLY A 931 22.80 -18.90 10.23
CA GLY A 931 21.74 -18.59 11.21
C GLY A 931 22.19 -18.05 12.58
N THR A 932 23.46 -17.64 12.69
CA THR A 932 24.14 -17.30 13.97
C THR A 932 24.87 -15.96 13.94
N GLU A 933 24.90 -15.26 12.80
CA GLU A 933 25.40 -13.88 12.71
C GLU A 933 24.32 -12.88 13.15
N ILE A 934 24.66 -12.02 14.11
CA ILE A 934 23.74 -11.01 14.65
C ILE A 934 24.01 -9.68 13.92
N CYS A 935 23.09 -9.29 13.04
CA CYS A 935 23.13 -7.99 12.38
C CYS A 935 23.00 -6.81 13.38
N PRO A 936 23.58 -5.63 13.08
CA PRO A 936 23.31 -4.40 13.82
C PRO A 936 21.84 -3.96 13.65
N ALA A 937 21.43 -2.92 14.39
CA ALA A 937 20.05 -2.44 14.37
C ALA A 937 19.61 -2.00 12.96
N MET A 938 18.51 -2.58 12.47
CA MET A 938 17.91 -2.23 11.18
C MET A 938 16.82 -1.16 11.36
N ASN A 939 16.83 -0.15 10.49
CA ASN A 939 15.77 0.82 10.33
C ASN A 939 14.83 0.38 9.21
N TRP A 940 13.54 0.27 9.55
CA TRP A 940 12.49 -0.21 8.65
C TRP A 940 11.58 0.96 8.23
N VAL A 941 11.35 1.12 6.94
CA VAL A 941 10.55 2.21 6.34
C VAL A 941 9.58 1.62 5.32
N ILE A 942 8.36 2.19 5.22
CA ILE A 942 7.44 1.93 4.11
C ILE A 942 7.44 3.17 3.22
N THR A 943 7.56 2.97 1.91
CA THR A 943 7.76 4.07 0.95
C THR A 943 6.50 4.94 0.82
N PRO A 944 6.61 6.28 0.67
CA PRO A 944 5.44 7.17 0.66
C PRO A 944 4.55 6.93 -0.57
N GLY A 945 3.41 6.27 -0.37
CA GLY A 945 2.43 5.99 -1.43
C GLY A 945 1.29 5.09 -0.97
N THR A 946 1.57 4.11 -0.11
CA THR A 946 0.56 3.32 0.61
C THR A 946 0.34 3.89 2.01
N ALA A 947 -0.89 3.81 2.55
CA ALA A 947 -1.19 4.27 3.91
C ALA A 947 -0.82 3.19 4.96
N GLY A 948 0.37 2.61 4.83
CA GLY A 948 0.92 1.62 5.75
C GLY A 948 1.83 2.21 6.83
N TYR A 949 2.14 1.41 7.85
CA TYR A 949 3.16 1.72 8.85
C TYR A 949 3.80 0.44 9.43
N ILE A 950 5.08 0.52 9.78
CA ILE A 950 5.76 -0.52 10.56
C ILE A 950 5.25 -0.42 12.01
N THR A 951 4.76 -1.53 12.57
CA THR A 951 4.30 -1.59 13.97
C THR A 951 5.43 -1.93 14.94
N SER A 952 6.40 -2.75 14.50
CA SER A 952 7.67 -3.01 15.19
C SER A 952 8.63 -3.73 14.25
N GLY A 953 9.94 -3.63 14.47
CA GLY A 953 10.93 -4.39 13.70
C GLY A 953 12.25 -4.51 14.44
N ASP A 954 13.00 -5.57 14.13
CA ASP A 954 14.30 -5.88 14.69
C ASP A 954 15.25 -6.43 13.60
N TYR A 955 16.28 -7.18 14.01
CA TYR A 955 17.26 -7.79 13.10
C TYR A 955 16.79 -9.14 12.50
N LEU A 956 15.62 -9.65 12.89
CA LEU A 956 15.00 -10.88 12.39
C LEU A 956 13.80 -10.60 11.48
N GLY A 957 13.22 -9.40 11.53
CA GLY A 957 12.10 -9.02 10.67
C GLY A 957 11.36 -7.75 11.11
N ALA A 958 10.22 -7.47 10.45
CA ALA A 958 9.31 -6.39 10.83
C ALA A 958 7.83 -6.80 10.75
N TRP A 959 7.07 -6.35 11.75
CA TRP A 959 5.62 -6.33 11.72
C TRP A 959 5.17 -5.06 11.01
N PHE A 960 4.27 -5.21 10.03
CA PHE A 960 3.75 -4.09 9.25
C PHE A 960 2.22 -4.13 9.19
N THR A 961 1.63 -2.96 8.96
CA THR A 961 0.20 -2.77 8.70
C THR A 961 0.06 -2.02 7.39
N ILE A 962 -0.80 -2.48 6.48
CA ILE A 962 -1.09 -1.77 5.23
C ILE A 962 -2.57 -1.36 5.22
N ASN A 963 -2.81 -0.05 5.08
CA ASN A 963 -4.11 0.47 4.70
C ASN A 963 -4.01 0.96 3.25
N GLY A 964 -4.88 0.44 2.38
CA GLY A 964 -4.87 0.73 0.95
C GLY A 964 -6.14 0.20 0.30
N HIS A 965 -6.36 0.54 -0.97
CA HIS A 965 -7.39 -0.12 -1.76
C HIS A 965 -6.82 -1.43 -2.33
N PRO A 966 -7.63 -2.47 -2.56
CA PRO A 966 -7.18 -3.69 -3.26
C PRO A 966 -6.47 -3.33 -4.57
N GLY A 967 -5.29 -3.94 -4.81
CA GLY A 967 -4.42 -3.60 -5.96
C GLY A 967 -3.39 -2.49 -5.72
N SER A 968 -3.27 -1.95 -4.50
CA SER A 968 -2.21 -0.98 -4.17
C SER A 968 -0.86 -1.68 -3.93
N ILE A 969 0.17 -1.38 -4.72
CA ILE A 969 1.55 -1.86 -4.51
C ILE A 969 2.27 -0.98 -3.48
N GLY A 970 3.07 -1.58 -2.60
CA GLY A 970 3.92 -0.85 -1.65
C GLY A 970 5.25 -1.57 -1.39
N GLU A 971 6.31 -0.80 -1.19
CA GLU A 971 7.66 -1.28 -0.88
C GLU A 971 7.94 -1.21 0.64
N ILE A 972 8.70 -2.17 1.16
CA ILE A 972 9.31 -2.12 2.50
C ILE A 972 10.83 -2.00 2.31
N HIS A 973 11.43 -0.98 2.92
CA HIS A 973 12.87 -0.72 2.91
C HIS A 973 13.47 -1.10 4.26
N ALA A 974 14.58 -1.82 4.24
CA ALA A 974 15.41 -2.10 5.40
C ALA A 974 16.81 -1.50 5.20
N SER A 975 17.20 -0.60 6.09
CA SER A 975 18.47 0.13 6.03
C SER A 975 19.28 -0.08 7.31
N PHE A 976 20.61 -0.15 7.22
CA PHE A 976 21.48 -0.25 8.38
C PHE A 976 22.83 0.47 8.15
N GLU A 977 23.42 0.96 9.24
CA GLU A 977 24.80 1.47 9.23
C GLU A 977 25.79 0.32 9.49
N SER A 978 26.86 0.27 8.70
CA SER A 978 27.90 -0.75 8.80
C SER A 978 28.85 -0.48 9.99
N ASP A 979 28.69 -1.20 11.10
CA ASP A 979 29.64 -1.17 12.23
C ASP A 979 30.86 -2.08 11.95
N PRO A 980 32.07 -1.51 11.73
CA PRO A 980 33.27 -2.28 11.41
C PRO A 980 33.77 -3.17 12.56
N SER A 981 33.19 -3.08 13.76
CA SER A 981 33.52 -3.95 14.90
C SER A 981 32.71 -5.25 14.96
N ARG A 982 31.65 -5.40 14.14
CA ARG A 982 30.71 -6.54 14.20
C ARG A 982 30.65 -7.44 12.95
N GLY A 983 31.15 -6.97 11.81
CA GLY A 983 31.59 -7.84 10.71
C GLY A 983 30.51 -8.66 9.99
N CYS A 984 29.49 -8.03 9.42
CA CYS A 984 28.71 -8.65 8.35
C CYS A 984 29.59 -8.79 7.09
N SER A 985 30.00 -10.01 6.75
CA SER A 985 31.02 -10.28 5.71
C SER A 985 30.49 -11.01 4.47
N ARG A 986 29.17 -11.19 4.35
CA ARG A 986 28.50 -12.00 3.34
C ARG A 986 27.15 -11.38 2.93
N PRO A 987 26.63 -11.70 1.72
CA PRO A 987 25.31 -11.27 1.29
C PRO A 987 24.19 -11.85 2.17
N PHE A 988 23.06 -11.16 2.19
CA PHE A 988 21.83 -11.60 2.83
C PHE A 988 21.11 -12.64 1.95
N GLU A 989 20.44 -13.60 2.58
CA GLU A 989 19.47 -14.47 1.90
C GLU A 989 18.08 -14.05 2.35
N ILE A 990 17.23 -13.66 1.39
CA ILE A 990 15.80 -13.52 1.64
C ILE A 990 15.26 -14.94 1.83
N GLY A 991 14.85 -15.28 3.05
CA GLY A 991 14.18 -16.55 3.29
C GLY A 991 12.86 -16.58 2.53
N THR A 992 12.58 -17.70 1.84
CA THR A 992 11.26 -17.94 1.24
C THR A 992 10.18 -17.68 2.28
N SER A 993 9.20 -16.84 1.92
CA SER A 993 8.13 -16.47 2.84
C SER A 993 7.22 -17.66 3.09
N ASP A 994 7.46 -18.38 4.18
CA ASP A 994 6.44 -19.21 4.82
C ASP A 994 5.34 -18.28 5.33
N CYS A 995 4.42 -17.90 4.44
CA CYS A 995 3.19 -17.22 4.80
C CYS A 995 2.29 -18.21 5.55
N TRP A 996 2.40 -18.24 6.88
CA TRP A 996 1.52 -19.03 7.73
C TRP A 996 0.10 -18.45 7.65
N GLU A 997 -0.74 -19.07 6.82
CA GLU A 997 -2.18 -18.84 6.84
C GLU A 997 -2.73 -19.18 8.23
N PHE A 998 -3.20 -18.16 8.96
CA PHE A 998 -4.11 -18.36 10.07
C PHE A 998 -5.52 -18.56 9.51
N SER A 999 -6.01 -19.79 9.62
CA SER A 999 -7.40 -20.20 9.32
C SER A 999 -8.44 -19.51 10.20
#